data_AF-A0A2C6B5T8-F1
#
_entry.id   AF-A0A2C6B5T8-F1
#
_cell.length_a   1.000
_cell.length_b   1.000
_cell.length_c   1.000
_cell.angle_alpha   90.00
_cell.angle_beta   90.00
_cell.angle_gamma   90.00
#
_symmetry.space_group_name_H-M   'P 1'
#
loop_
_entity.id
_entity.type
_entity.pdbx_description
1 polymer ?
#
loop_
_entity_poly.entity_id
_entity_poly.type
_entity_poly.pdbx_seq_one_letter_code
_entity_poly.pdbx_strand_id
1 'polypeptide(L)'
;MEKISKEYYEKLRTINYSKVEITLYNKLKDYGIWWVKNRVEDTENYYLYFEDKIKYLKKHIREFLEKHIKEYNEKDFNLIYNEKFEKYEAEYKKENIPMIFHYNEYNEELNGIEISYKKETFFIEIPQQDDYSFYNDYLNPSPSFSWEDYFKKNYSYDEDKKILEMGIYCYENIEYLMIITAYILLKMQDSSWEKGFTLDSLELPENIGSSYIKDSKFEFKNHIRDLINKFEKDELLAFILFAFDFNYYLKKKTPSEKNILTSPLPDSLSNLSFKLLNIKDNDYVLNLFSELGNFVIESYFKSPNILIRGVEDFYITRNIAILKASLISNSINFLDVTNDYNKKLEDNHNKELEDIYNRMLEDEDNKKLEDIVWSLYEETPSVELLSALDYTPKQKVDKIFSNLALISDYYNIKNLVSSNYEYEGKNTESQSIQYKRHFLNLKNDKTLEEIIENASLEWLHYIELMTNLKDEGKAISLVESKILYDNENIKIRKYFIENGYIEAIILLPKNMMIGLNDSLVFIVFSKGNKKIRFVDASNFGKIKKFKEKKISILKDNDVDEIINLLNNEIISKTSISKKIEDFSKNYYNLDVNVNIDPSNKDFSKETVTVVKLKDLIKNIMRGSQISPKELEDFKTNEETSNIYLSVSDVNDGLIEFENIENYLKEIPENQEKFLVKNECILLSKYGIPPYKFTVVDILGDKKIIASSNFIIIEVDKEKINPWYLAALFSSSKGTKILKEAYSNSKNGSLSIKKLEEVMIPVHSKKVQEKISYEYFEILSDIEKEKTKLKKLLENKEKIFEKIKVEV
;
A
#
# COMPACT_ATOMS: atom_id res chain seq x y z
N MET A 1 17.70 -29.42 21.60
CA MET A 1 16.23 -29.48 21.65
C MET A 1 15.64 -30.48 20.65
N GLU A 2 14.82 -31.38 21.17
CA GLU A 2 13.99 -32.32 20.42
C GLU A 2 12.93 -31.59 19.59
N LYS A 3 12.61 -32.10 18.39
CA LYS A 3 11.60 -31.52 17.50
C LYS A 3 10.19 -31.87 17.97
N ILE A 4 9.25 -30.94 17.81
CA ILE A 4 7.88 -31.09 18.28
C ILE A 4 7.10 -32.01 17.33
N SER A 5 6.55 -33.11 17.86
CA SER A 5 5.64 -34.00 17.13
C SER A 5 4.27 -33.35 16.92
N LYS A 6 3.51 -33.85 15.93
CA LYS A 6 2.14 -33.37 15.69
C LYS A 6 1.23 -33.49 16.91
N GLU A 7 1.26 -34.64 17.60
CA GLU A 7 0.46 -34.87 18.79
C GLU A 7 0.82 -33.88 19.91
N TYR A 8 2.11 -33.61 20.08
CA TYR A 8 2.55 -32.66 21.08
C TYR A 8 2.20 -31.21 20.70
N TYR A 9 2.31 -30.84 19.43
CA TYR A 9 1.87 -29.53 18.92
C TYR A 9 0.38 -29.28 19.19
N GLU A 10 -0.48 -30.27 18.94
CA GLU A 10 -1.93 -30.17 19.22
C GLU A 10 -2.22 -30.07 20.72
N LYS A 11 -1.46 -30.79 21.58
CA LYS A 11 -1.56 -30.62 23.04
C LYS A 11 -1.22 -29.18 23.46
N LEU A 12 -0.15 -28.62 22.90
CA LEU A 12 0.32 -27.26 23.22
C LEU A 12 -0.71 -26.17 22.87
N ARG A 13 -1.59 -26.36 21.86
CA ARG A 13 -2.68 -25.42 21.52
C ARG A 13 -3.62 -25.14 22.70
N THR A 14 -3.72 -26.05 23.65
CA THR A 14 -4.63 -25.96 24.81
C THR A 14 -3.97 -25.36 26.06
N ILE A 15 -2.64 -25.20 26.05
CA ILE A 15 -1.88 -24.70 27.19
C ILE A 15 -2.10 -23.20 27.35
N ASN A 16 -2.38 -22.78 28.58
CA ASN A 16 -2.51 -21.37 28.92
C ASN A 16 -1.14 -20.74 29.12
N TYR A 17 -0.77 -19.81 28.24
CA TYR A 17 0.49 -19.07 28.31
C TYR A 17 0.35 -17.62 28.81
N SER A 18 -0.81 -17.19 29.32
CA SER A 18 -1.04 -15.79 29.73
C SER A 18 -0.04 -15.30 30.79
N LYS A 19 0.47 -16.19 31.64
CA LYS A 19 1.54 -15.87 32.61
C LYS A 19 2.83 -15.43 31.91
N VAL A 20 3.22 -16.13 30.83
CA VAL A 20 4.38 -15.78 30.01
C VAL A 20 4.14 -14.42 29.36
N GLU A 21 3.02 -14.26 28.65
CA GLU A 21 2.65 -13.02 27.94
C GLU A 21 2.71 -11.79 28.86
N ILE A 22 1.99 -11.82 29.99
CA ILE A 22 1.88 -10.67 30.91
C ILE A 22 3.24 -10.35 31.55
N THR A 23 4.02 -11.38 31.91
CA THR A 23 5.31 -11.17 32.57
C THR A 23 6.33 -10.59 31.59
N LEU A 24 6.40 -11.15 30.38
CA LEU A 24 7.32 -10.65 29.35
C LEU A 24 6.95 -9.24 28.90
N TYR A 25 5.66 -8.97 28.65
CA TYR A 25 5.20 -7.62 28.32
C TYR A 25 5.59 -6.61 29.40
N ASN A 26 5.32 -6.90 30.68
CA ASN A 26 5.68 -5.98 31.76
C ASN A 26 7.18 -5.79 31.94
N LYS A 27 7.98 -6.82 31.66
CA LYS A 27 9.45 -6.76 31.80
C LYS A 27 10.12 -6.03 30.63
N LEU A 28 9.48 -6.02 29.46
CA LEU A 28 10.04 -5.52 28.20
C LEU A 28 9.39 -4.24 27.67
N LYS A 29 8.19 -3.86 28.14
CA LYS A 29 7.51 -2.62 27.67
C LYS A 29 8.36 -1.36 27.84
N ASP A 30 9.16 -1.29 28.90
CA ASP A 30 10.03 -0.15 29.19
C ASP A 30 11.25 -0.11 28.25
N TYR A 31 11.59 -1.23 27.59
CA TYR A 31 12.63 -1.26 26.55
C TYR A 31 12.29 -0.32 25.41
N GLY A 32 11.03 -0.32 24.97
CA GLY A 32 10.65 0.56 23.87
C GLY A 32 10.65 2.01 24.24
N ILE A 33 10.29 2.33 25.48
CA ILE A 33 10.41 3.69 26.03
C ILE A 33 11.86 4.12 26.03
N TRP A 34 12.74 3.24 26.53
CA TRP A 34 14.18 3.47 26.52
C TRP A 34 14.67 3.70 25.08
N TRP A 35 14.29 2.86 24.12
CA TRP A 35 14.77 2.97 22.74
C TRP A 35 14.34 4.28 22.07
N VAL A 36 13.05 4.67 22.20
CA VAL A 36 12.55 5.96 21.69
C VAL A 36 13.26 7.13 22.36
N LYS A 37 13.48 7.07 23.68
CA LYS A 37 14.24 8.11 24.40
C LYS A 37 15.67 8.23 23.88
N ASN A 38 16.36 7.11 23.67
CA ASN A 38 17.73 7.16 23.13
C ASN A 38 17.76 7.72 21.72
N ARG A 39 16.81 7.37 20.83
CA ARG A 39 16.77 7.99 19.49
C ARG A 39 16.56 9.50 19.54
N VAL A 40 15.68 9.98 20.42
CA VAL A 40 15.46 11.42 20.63
C VAL A 40 16.72 12.07 21.19
N GLU A 41 17.34 11.47 22.20
CA GLU A 41 18.56 11.98 22.83
C GLU A 41 19.75 11.97 21.86
N ASP A 42 19.94 10.91 21.09
CA ASP A 42 20.93 10.80 20.03
C ASP A 42 20.69 11.90 19.00
N THR A 43 19.46 12.07 18.51
CA THR A 43 19.12 13.14 17.55
C THR A 43 19.40 14.54 18.13
N GLU A 44 19.04 14.80 19.39
CA GLU A 44 19.33 16.06 20.10
C GLU A 44 20.84 16.27 20.29
N ASN A 45 21.61 15.21 20.52
CA ASN A 45 23.06 15.23 20.64
C ASN A 45 23.74 15.55 19.30
N TYR A 46 23.30 14.92 18.21
CA TYR A 46 23.75 15.24 16.85
C TYR A 46 23.47 16.72 16.54
N TYR A 47 22.24 17.18 16.77
CA TYR A 47 21.86 18.59 16.60
C TYR A 47 22.75 19.54 17.41
N LEU A 48 22.95 19.24 18.70
CA LEU A 48 23.78 20.05 19.60
C LEU A 48 25.24 20.10 19.15
N TYR A 49 25.79 19.00 18.65
CA TYR A 49 27.16 18.95 18.14
C TYR A 49 27.35 19.84 16.91
N PHE A 50 26.44 19.78 15.93
CA PHE A 50 26.56 20.58 14.71
C PHE A 50 26.27 22.07 14.91
N GLU A 51 25.38 22.43 15.86
CA GLU A 51 25.14 23.84 16.18
C GLU A 51 26.18 24.46 17.12
N ASP A 52 26.60 23.74 18.16
CA ASP A 52 27.50 24.25 19.19
C ASP A 52 28.32 23.11 19.82
N LYS A 53 29.43 22.78 19.15
CA LYS A 53 30.40 21.77 19.59
C LYS A 53 30.87 21.99 21.04
N ILE A 54 30.97 23.23 21.50
CA ILE A 54 31.44 23.54 22.86
C ILE A 54 30.38 23.17 23.88
N LYS A 55 29.11 23.48 23.59
CA LYS A 55 28.00 23.10 24.44
C LYS A 55 27.81 21.58 24.47
N TYR A 56 28.02 20.88 23.34
CA TYR A 56 28.06 19.41 23.29
C TYR A 56 29.14 18.84 24.21
N LEU A 57 30.38 19.30 24.07
CA LEU A 57 31.50 18.85 24.92
C LEU A 57 31.23 19.17 26.40
N LYS A 58 30.73 20.37 26.71
CA LYS A 58 30.34 20.73 28.09
C LYS A 58 29.29 19.78 28.65
N LYS A 59 28.27 19.42 27.87
CA LYS A 59 27.19 18.50 28.27
C LYS A 59 27.77 17.14 28.71
N HIS A 60 28.52 16.48 27.82
CA HIS A 60 29.01 15.11 28.10
C HIS A 60 30.11 15.06 29.15
N ILE A 61 30.99 16.07 29.20
CA ILE A 61 32.01 16.16 30.26
C ILE A 61 31.33 16.39 31.62
N ARG A 62 30.32 17.27 31.67
CA ARG A 62 29.54 17.49 32.91
C ARG A 62 28.86 16.21 33.37
N GLU A 63 28.17 15.49 32.48
CA GLU A 63 27.49 14.23 32.80
C GLU A 63 28.45 13.18 33.38
N PHE A 64 29.66 13.08 32.79
CA PHE A 64 30.72 12.22 33.32
C PHE A 64 31.17 12.65 34.71
N LEU A 65 31.41 13.95 34.93
CA LEU A 65 31.89 14.47 36.21
C LEU A 65 30.83 14.36 37.32
N GLU A 66 29.55 14.64 37.03
CA GLU A 66 28.44 14.51 37.98
C GLU A 66 28.28 13.09 38.52
N LYS A 67 28.47 12.08 37.65
CA LYS A 67 28.37 10.67 38.04
C LYS A 67 29.48 10.24 39.02
N HIS A 68 30.64 10.90 38.99
CA HIS A 68 31.83 10.49 39.74
C HIS A 68 32.22 11.45 40.87
N ILE A 69 31.58 12.61 40.96
CA ILE A 69 31.84 13.64 41.98
C ILE A 69 30.59 13.84 42.82
N LYS A 70 30.61 13.38 44.08
CA LYS A 70 29.49 13.45 45.04
C LYS A 70 28.89 14.85 45.22
N GLU A 71 29.68 15.91 45.04
CA GLU A 71 29.28 17.31 45.15
C GLU A 71 29.84 18.09 43.95
N TYR A 72 29.30 17.80 42.75
CA TYR A 72 29.63 18.54 41.54
C TYR A 72 29.08 19.97 41.59
N ASN A 73 29.87 20.96 41.18
CA ASN A 73 29.46 22.35 41.04
C ASN A 73 29.85 22.88 39.66
N GLU A 74 28.88 23.21 38.84
CA GLU A 74 29.09 23.64 37.45
C GLU A 74 29.95 24.91 37.33
N LYS A 75 29.93 25.79 38.33
CA LYS A 75 30.77 27.01 38.33
C LYS A 75 32.26 26.71 38.44
N ASP A 76 32.62 25.50 38.89
CA ASP A 76 34.00 25.07 39.05
C ASP A 76 34.52 24.34 37.81
N PHE A 77 33.70 24.12 36.78
CA PHE A 77 34.07 23.48 35.52
C PHE A 77 34.28 24.51 34.40
N ASN A 78 35.43 24.46 33.72
CA ASN A 78 35.69 25.27 32.54
C ASN A 78 36.27 24.44 31.38
N LEU A 79 35.95 24.87 30.15
CA LEU A 79 36.58 24.40 28.91
C LEU A 79 37.36 25.59 28.34
N ILE A 80 38.68 25.45 28.27
CA ILE A 80 39.61 26.51 27.87
C ILE A 80 40.22 26.12 26.53
N TYR A 81 40.16 26.99 25.53
CA TYR A 81 40.82 26.75 24.26
C TYR A 81 42.32 27.04 24.40
N ASN A 82 43.16 26.05 24.10
CA ASN A 82 44.60 26.20 24.06
C ASN A 82 45.05 26.52 22.63
N GLU A 83 45.35 27.79 22.37
CA GLU A 83 45.79 28.26 21.05
C GLU A 83 47.07 27.59 20.54
N LYS A 84 47.94 27.10 21.45
CA LYS A 84 49.21 26.48 21.07
C LYS A 84 49.03 25.07 20.51
N PHE A 85 48.03 24.34 20.99
CA PHE A 85 47.76 22.96 20.59
C PHE A 85 46.50 22.82 19.75
N GLU A 86 45.82 23.94 19.46
CA GLU A 86 44.56 24.04 18.71
C GLU A 86 43.47 23.10 19.25
N LYS A 87 43.43 22.92 20.58
CA LYS A 87 42.54 21.96 21.25
C LYS A 87 41.96 22.56 22.53
N TYR A 88 40.80 22.05 22.93
CA TYR A 88 40.20 22.39 24.21
C TYR A 88 40.77 21.54 25.35
N GLU A 89 41.01 22.19 26.48
CA GLU A 89 41.37 21.56 27.75
C GLU A 89 40.22 21.74 28.74
N ALA A 90 39.90 20.69 29.49
CA ALA A 90 38.89 20.71 30.53
C ALA A 90 39.54 20.91 31.91
N GLU A 91 38.97 21.75 32.75
CA GLU A 91 39.37 21.89 34.15
C GLU A 91 38.18 21.79 35.10
N TYR A 92 38.39 21.20 36.26
CA TYR A 92 37.43 21.21 37.36
C TYR A 92 38.13 21.59 38.67
N LYS A 93 37.66 22.63 39.38
CA LYS A 93 38.31 23.21 40.56
C LYS A 93 39.79 23.57 40.33
N LYS A 94 40.12 24.02 39.10
CA LYS A 94 41.49 24.34 38.65
C LYS A 94 42.43 23.12 38.55
N GLU A 95 41.89 21.91 38.62
CA GLU A 95 42.62 20.69 38.27
C GLU A 95 42.33 20.36 36.80
N ASN A 96 43.39 20.12 36.01
CA ASN A 96 43.26 19.73 34.62
C ASN A 96 42.67 18.31 34.53
N ILE A 97 41.68 18.13 33.67
CA ILE A 97 41.09 16.85 33.30
C ILE A 97 41.73 16.43 31.97
N PRO A 98 42.58 15.39 31.95
CA PRO A 98 43.19 14.88 30.73
C PRO A 98 42.14 14.52 29.67
N MET A 99 42.34 15.05 28.46
CA MET A 99 41.55 14.76 27.26
C MET A 99 42.48 14.20 26.18
N ILE A 100 42.19 13.00 25.68
CA ILE A 100 42.90 12.34 24.58
C ILE A 100 41.95 12.32 23.38
N PHE A 101 42.38 12.91 22.28
CA PHE A 101 41.59 13.05 21.06
C PHE A 101 41.94 11.91 20.10
N HIS A 102 40.96 11.12 19.74
CA HIS A 102 41.08 9.97 18.85
C HIS A 102 40.59 10.34 17.46
N TYR A 103 41.50 10.27 16.49
CA TYR A 103 41.23 10.60 15.09
C TYR A 103 41.19 9.33 14.26
N ASN A 104 40.34 9.30 13.23
CA ASN A 104 40.31 8.23 12.26
C ASN A 104 41.57 8.29 11.38
N GLU A 105 42.26 7.15 11.25
CA GLU A 105 43.56 7.04 10.57
C GLU A 105 43.47 7.31 9.06
N TYR A 106 42.28 7.23 8.46
CA TYR A 106 42.08 7.34 7.01
C TYR A 106 41.64 8.73 6.55
N ASN A 107 40.81 9.43 7.33
CA ASN A 107 40.25 10.74 6.94
C ASN A 107 40.64 11.89 7.88
N GLU A 108 41.45 11.64 8.91
CA GLU A 108 41.89 12.61 9.92
C GLU A 108 40.74 13.27 10.72
N GLU A 109 39.52 12.74 10.64
CA GLU A 109 38.37 13.27 11.39
C GLU A 109 38.41 12.80 12.85
N LEU A 110 37.95 13.67 13.75
CA LEU A 110 37.88 13.35 15.17
C LEU A 110 36.73 12.36 15.41
N ASN A 111 37.07 11.12 15.76
CA ASN A 111 36.13 10.03 16.03
C ASN A 111 35.66 10.05 17.50
N GLY A 112 36.51 10.47 18.42
CA GLY A 112 36.16 10.48 19.83
C GLY A 112 37.12 11.24 20.72
N ILE A 113 36.69 11.49 21.95
CA ILE A 113 37.52 12.11 22.99
C ILE A 113 37.45 11.28 24.24
N GLU A 114 38.58 10.72 24.64
CA GLU A 114 38.74 10.02 25.89
C GLU A 114 39.10 11.01 27.01
N ILE A 115 38.43 10.88 28.15
CA ILE A 115 38.56 11.78 29.28
C ILE A 115 38.80 10.94 30.52
N SER A 116 39.79 11.33 31.32
CA SER A 116 40.16 10.57 32.52
C SER A 116 40.07 11.40 33.79
N TYR A 117 39.39 10.90 34.81
CA TYR A 117 39.31 11.54 36.13
C TYR A 117 39.34 10.50 37.26
N LYS A 118 40.25 10.65 38.23
CA LYS A 118 40.39 9.79 39.42
C LYS A 118 40.38 8.26 39.13
N LYS A 119 41.10 7.84 38.08
CA LYS A 119 41.24 6.45 37.57
C LYS A 119 40.04 5.89 36.82
N GLU A 120 39.01 6.68 36.59
CA GLU A 120 37.92 6.34 35.67
C GLU A 120 38.17 7.04 34.33
N THR A 121 37.85 6.34 33.25
CA THR A 121 38.02 6.83 31.88
C THR A 121 36.68 6.76 31.17
N PHE A 122 36.33 7.82 30.44
CA PHE A 122 35.09 7.93 29.69
C PHE A 122 35.37 8.39 28.26
N PHE A 123 34.65 7.81 27.31
CA PHE A 123 34.79 8.14 25.90
C PHE A 123 33.58 8.95 25.45
N ILE A 124 33.82 10.17 25.00
CA ILE A 124 32.84 10.98 24.28
C ILE A 124 32.94 10.59 22.82
N GLU A 125 31.91 9.93 22.32
CA GLU A 125 31.75 9.65 20.90
C GLU A 125 31.47 10.98 20.17
N ILE A 126 32.19 11.22 19.06
CA ILE A 126 31.94 12.38 18.21
C ILE A 126 31.06 11.91 17.05
N PRO A 127 29.87 12.51 16.86
CA PRO A 127 28.98 12.13 15.77
C PRO A 127 29.69 12.24 14.41
N GLN A 128 29.78 11.11 13.69
CA GLN A 128 30.33 11.06 12.33
C GLN A 128 29.21 11.27 11.30
N GLN A 129 29.52 11.89 10.16
CA GLN A 129 28.60 12.00 9.01
C GLN A 129 28.73 10.75 8.14
N ASP A 130 28.03 9.68 8.49
CA ASP A 130 28.27 8.39 7.86
C ASP A 130 27.69 8.21 6.43
N ASP A 131 26.93 9.15 5.85
CA ASP A 131 26.18 8.84 4.61
C ASP A 131 26.12 9.88 3.46
N TYR A 132 26.84 11.01 3.52
CA TYR A 132 26.96 11.86 2.31
C TYR A 132 28.33 12.49 2.16
N SER A 133 28.87 12.37 0.94
CA SER A 133 30.03 13.10 0.42
C SER A 133 29.76 14.61 0.35
N PHE A 134 29.67 15.30 1.48
CA PHE A 134 29.89 16.74 1.53
C PHE A 134 31.39 16.97 1.64
N TYR A 135 32.03 17.02 0.48
CA TYR A 135 33.41 17.48 0.30
C TYR A 135 33.77 18.59 1.28
N ASN A 136 34.74 18.35 2.16
CA ASN A 136 35.83 19.24 2.58
C ASN A 136 35.56 20.74 2.82
N ASP A 137 34.33 21.18 3.07
CA ASP A 137 33.99 22.58 3.31
C ASP A 137 33.90 22.85 4.81
N TYR A 138 35.02 22.60 5.52
CA TYR A 138 35.28 23.13 6.86
C TYR A 138 35.33 24.69 6.91
N LEU A 139 35.02 25.38 5.82
CA LEU A 139 35.23 26.83 5.65
C LEU A 139 34.06 27.61 4.99
N ASN A 140 32.84 27.07 4.91
CA ASN A 140 31.67 27.87 4.52
C ASN A 140 30.85 28.31 5.75
N PRO A 141 30.63 29.63 5.97
CA PRO A 141 29.77 30.10 7.05
C PRO A 141 28.31 29.88 6.65
N SER A 142 27.66 28.97 7.39
CA SER A 142 26.24 28.62 7.33
C SER A 142 25.79 27.83 6.09
N PRO A 143 25.42 26.54 6.24
CA PRO A 143 24.72 25.82 5.17
C PRO A 143 23.44 26.56 4.75
N SER A 144 23.03 26.39 3.49
CA SER A 144 21.82 27.02 2.92
C SER A 144 20.50 26.45 3.47
N PHE A 145 20.58 25.57 4.46
CA PHE A 145 19.49 24.91 5.16
C PHE A 145 19.78 24.87 6.66
N SER A 146 18.74 24.88 7.49
CA SER A 146 18.90 24.63 8.92
C SER A 146 19.21 23.16 9.14
N TRP A 147 20.22 22.84 9.96
CA TRP A 147 20.45 21.46 10.43
C TRP A 147 19.19 20.91 11.13
N GLU A 148 18.42 21.78 11.76
CA GLU A 148 17.11 21.46 12.34
C GLU A 148 16.13 20.93 11.27
N ASP A 149 16.08 21.53 10.07
CA ASP A 149 15.20 21.10 8.99
C ASP A 149 15.67 19.79 8.32
N TYR A 150 16.99 19.56 8.27
CA TYR A 150 17.59 18.33 7.75
C TYR A 150 17.26 17.12 8.66
N PHE A 151 17.52 17.23 9.96
CA PHE A 151 17.26 16.13 10.90
C PHE A 151 15.77 15.90 11.13
N LYS A 152 14.93 16.94 11.13
CA LYS A 152 13.46 16.80 11.15
C LYS A 152 12.88 16.08 9.94
N LYS A 153 13.56 16.12 8.79
CA LYS A 153 13.10 15.51 7.54
C LYS A 153 13.53 14.04 7.41
N ASN A 154 14.67 13.69 7.98
CA ASN A 154 15.27 12.35 7.87
C ASN A 154 14.97 11.42 9.04
N TYR A 155 14.60 11.95 10.21
CA TYR A 155 14.20 11.17 11.39
C TYR A 155 12.79 11.55 11.84
N SER A 156 11.99 10.57 12.30
CA SER A 156 10.66 10.78 12.93
C SER A 156 10.74 11.48 14.30
N TYR A 157 11.63 12.45 14.48
CA TYR A 157 11.95 13.13 15.73
C TYR A 157 10.72 13.78 16.40
N ASP A 158 9.92 14.54 15.64
CA ASP A 158 8.71 15.17 16.15
C ASP A 158 7.64 14.13 16.55
N GLU A 159 7.60 12.99 15.85
CA GLU A 159 6.71 11.88 16.20
C GLU A 159 7.16 11.16 17.47
N ASP A 160 8.46 10.86 17.59
CA ASP A 160 9.06 10.22 18.76
C ASP A 160 8.89 11.09 20.01
N LYS A 161 9.12 12.40 19.91
CA LYS A 161 8.89 13.35 21.01
C LYS A 161 7.42 13.39 21.41
N LYS A 162 6.51 13.41 20.44
CA LYS A 162 5.06 13.34 20.68
C LYS A 162 4.64 12.01 21.33
N ILE A 163 5.26 10.89 20.94
CA ILE A 163 5.04 9.58 21.58
C ILE A 163 5.46 9.64 23.06
N LEU A 164 6.63 10.21 23.36
CA LEU A 164 7.11 10.39 24.73
C LEU A 164 6.19 11.30 25.57
N GLU A 165 5.68 12.40 24.99
CA GLU A 165 4.76 13.33 25.64
C GLU A 165 3.37 12.73 25.90
N MET A 166 2.84 11.95 24.95
CA MET A 166 1.52 11.33 25.07
C MET A 166 1.51 10.18 26.08
N GLY A 167 2.67 9.60 26.41
CA GLY A 167 2.77 8.45 27.31
C GLY A 167 2.04 7.19 26.79
N ILE A 168 1.67 7.17 25.50
CA ILE A 168 1.04 6.04 24.82
C ILE A 168 2.15 5.29 24.11
N TYR A 169 2.71 4.30 24.80
CA TYR A 169 3.87 3.56 24.30
C TYR A 169 3.41 2.37 23.47
N CYS A 170 3.69 2.42 22.17
CA CYS A 170 3.67 1.25 21.30
C CYS A 170 5.10 1.09 20.80
N TYR A 171 5.86 0.19 21.42
CA TYR A 171 7.17 -0.17 20.88
C TYR A 171 6.98 -0.97 19.61
N GLU A 172 7.67 -0.56 18.53
CA GLU A 172 7.40 -1.09 17.20
C GLU A 172 7.77 -2.59 17.03
N ASN A 173 8.36 -3.25 18.03
CA ASN A 173 8.76 -4.66 17.94
C ASN A 173 8.51 -5.47 19.23
N ILE A 174 7.52 -5.11 20.07
CA ILE A 174 7.36 -5.77 21.38
C ILE A 174 7.02 -7.25 21.26
N GLU A 175 6.18 -7.63 20.29
CA GLU A 175 5.82 -9.01 20.01
C GLU A 175 7.06 -9.84 19.68
N TYR A 176 7.94 -9.30 18.84
CA TYR A 176 9.20 -9.94 18.45
C TYR A 176 10.11 -10.18 19.65
N LEU A 177 10.32 -9.16 20.48
CA LEU A 177 11.14 -9.26 21.68
C LEU A 177 10.60 -10.27 22.68
N MET A 178 9.27 -10.31 22.86
CA MET A 178 8.64 -11.30 23.72
C MET A 178 8.90 -12.72 23.19
N ILE A 179 8.77 -12.96 21.88
CA ILE A 179 9.04 -14.26 21.27
C ILE A 179 10.52 -14.66 21.40
N ILE A 180 11.45 -13.76 21.07
CA ILE A 180 12.89 -14.03 21.22
C ILE A 180 13.22 -14.35 22.69
N THR A 181 12.72 -13.54 23.63
CA THR A 181 12.96 -13.75 25.06
C THR A 181 12.43 -15.11 25.52
N ALA A 182 11.20 -15.47 25.11
CA ALA A 182 10.64 -16.78 25.41
C ALA A 182 11.48 -17.92 24.82
N TYR A 183 11.97 -17.75 23.59
CA TYR A 183 12.82 -18.74 22.92
C TYR A 183 14.18 -18.89 23.61
N ILE A 184 14.80 -17.79 24.06
CA ILE A 184 16.04 -17.82 24.85
C ILE A 184 15.79 -18.56 26.16
N LEU A 185 14.73 -18.22 26.90
CA LEU A 185 14.38 -18.88 28.15
C LEU A 185 14.14 -20.38 27.96
N LEU A 186 13.50 -20.78 26.86
CA LEU A 186 13.31 -22.18 26.50
C LEU A 186 14.65 -22.89 26.24
N LYS A 187 15.57 -22.26 25.50
CA LYS A 187 16.91 -22.81 25.24
C LYS A 187 17.72 -22.98 26.52
N MET A 188 17.58 -22.06 27.47
CA MET A 188 18.26 -22.12 28.77
C MET A 188 17.76 -23.26 29.66
N GLN A 189 16.59 -23.83 29.37
CA GLN A 189 16.07 -25.02 30.06
C GLN A 189 16.60 -26.35 29.48
N ASP A 190 17.35 -26.32 28.37
CA ASP A 190 17.97 -27.52 27.81
C ASP A 190 19.14 -27.97 28.70
N SER A 191 19.22 -29.27 29.02
CA SER A 191 20.19 -29.86 29.96
C SER A 191 21.67 -29.58 29.64
N SER A 192 21.99 -29.15 28.41
CA SER A 192 23.33 -28.72 28.01
C SER A 192 23.79 -27.42 28.68
N TRP A 193 22.85 -26.55 29.10
CA TRP A 193 23.15 -25.25 29.71
C TRP A 193 23.74 -25.35 31.12
N GLU A 194 23.52 -26.46 31.83
CA GLU A 194 24.05 -26.69 33.18
C GLU A 194 25.59 -26.78 33.24
N LYS A 195 26.27 -26.86 32.08
CA LYS A 195 27.73 -27.00 31.96
C LYS A 195 28.47 -25.70 31.57
N GLY A 196 28.14 -24.58 32.20
CA GLY A 196 28.95 -23.34 32.11
C GLY A 196 28.72 -22.48 30.86
N PHE A 197 27.58 -22.61 30.19
CA PHE A 197 27.20 -21.74 29.07
C PHE A 197 26.82 -20.33 29.56
N THR A 198 27.23 -19.31 28.82
CA THR A 198 26.84 -17.90 29.03
C THR A 198 25.87 -17.46 27.93
N LEU A 199 25.11 -16.38 28.19
CA LEU A 199 24.20 -15.82 27.17
C LEU A 199 24.96 -15.44 25.88
N ASP A 200 26.23 -15.05 25.99
CA ASP A 200 27.10 -14.71 24.86
C ASP A 200 27.43 -15.88 23.95
N SER A 201 27.38 -17.11 24.48
CA SER A 201 27.63 -18.35 23.75
C SER A 201 26.36 -18.99 23.16
N LEU A 202 25.21 -18.32 23.26
CA LEU A 202 23.93 -18.87 22.82
C LEU A 202 23.81 -18.83 21.28
N GLU A 203 23.77 -20.00 20.67
CA GLU A 203 23.46 -20.15 19.24
C GLU A 203 21.95 -20.07 18.99
N LEU A 204 21.54 -19.01 18.30
CA LEU A 204 20.17 -18.79 17.84
C LEU A 204 20.05 -19.12 16.35
N PRO A 205 18.90 -19.64 15.88
CA PRO A 205 18.65 -19.85 14.46
C PRO A 205 18.95 -18.56 13.68
N GLU A 206 19.82 -18.64 12.68
CA GLU A 206 20.24 -17.50 11.83
C GLU A 206 20.76 -16.27 12.62
N ASN A 207 21.28 -16.47 13.84
CA ASN A 207 21.69 -15.39 14.76
C ASN A 207 20.57 -14.38 15.08
N ILE A 208 19.31 -14.79 14.94
CA ILE A 208 18.14 -13.97 15.21
C ILE A 208 18.13 -13.55 16.68
N GLY A 209 18.18 -12.23 16.92
CA GLY A 209 18.17 -11.63 18.25
C GLY A 209 19.53 -11.58 18.96
N SER A 210 20.62 -12.01 18.29
CA SER A 210 21.98 -11.90 18.85
C SER A 210 22.41 -10.46 19.09
N SER A 211 21.92 -9.49 18.31
CA SER A 211 22.16 -8.06 18.54
C SER A 211 21.63 -7.59 19.89
N TYR A 212 20.40 -7.99 20.27
CA TYR A 212 19.83 -7.67 21.58
C TYR A 212 20.61 -8.29 22.73
N ILE A 213 21.14 -9.50 22.55
CA ILE A 213 21.97 -10.13 23.58
C ILE A 213 23.28 -9.36 23.76
N LYS A 214 23.89 -8.88 22.68
CA LYS A 214 25.17 -8.16 22.69
C LYS A 214 25.05 -6.68 23.10
N ASP A 215 23.85 -6.11 23.03
CA ASP A 215 23.58 -4.72 23.41
C ASP A 215 23.91 -4.47 24.90
N SER A 216 24.93 -3.65 25.13
CA SER A 216 25.41 -3.24 26.44
C SER A 216 24.66 -2.04 27.02
N LYS A 217 23.91 -1.29 26.21
CA LYS A 217 23.23 -0.06 26.64
C LYS A 217 21.92 -0.35 27.38
N PHE A 218 21.17 -1.36 26.95
CA PHE A 218 19.92 -1.77 27.63
C PHE A 218 20.09 -2.88 28.68
N GLU A 219 21.27 -3.51 28.74
CA GLU A 219 21.50 -4.66 29.62
C GLU A 219 20.43 -5.76 29.46
N PHE A 220 20.02 -6.06 28.22
CA PHE A 220 18.95 -7.04 27.93
C PHE A 220 19.17 -8.39 28.65
N LYS A 221 20.43 -8.80 28.81
CA LYS A 221 20.83 -9.98 29.60
C LYS A 221 20.32 -9.94 31.04
N ASN A 222 20.34 -8.78 31.70
CA ASN A 222 19.85 -8.61 33.08
C ASN A 222 18.34 -8.81 33.14
N HIS A 223 17.60 -8.32 32.14
CA HIS A 223 16.16 -8.56 32.05
C HIS A 223 15.82 -10.06 31.88
N ILE A 224 16.64 -10.81 31.15
CA ILE A 224 16.49 -12.27 30.96
C ILE A 224 16.84 -13.04 32.24
N ARG A 225 17.92 -12.67 32.95
CA ARG A 225 18.38 -13.36 34.16
C ARG A 225 17.29 -13.48 35.21
N ASP A 226 16.50 -12.42 35.39
CA ASP A 226 15.37 -12.39 36.33
C ASP A 226 14.22 -13.32 35.94
N LEU A 227 14.20 -13.85 34.71
CA LEU A 227 13.12 -14.67 34.17
C LEU A 227 13.47 -16.16 34.08
N ILE A 228 14.72 -16.53 34.33
CA ILE A 228 15.19 -17.91 34.32
C ILE A 228 14.35 -18.75 35.28
N ASN A 229 13.92 -19.93 34.82
CA ASN A 229 13.13 -20.90 35.59
C ASN A 229 11.77 -20.38 36.12
N LYS A 230 11.23 -19.27 35.59
CA LYS A 230 9.91 -18.75 36.00
C LYS A 230 8.72 -19.38 35.29
N PHE A 231 8.96 -20.07 34.17
CA PHE A 231 7.93 -20.62 33.30
C PHE A 231 8.18 -22.09 33.03
N GLU A 232 7.10 -22.87 32.90
CA GLU A 232 7.19 -24.25 32.47
C GLU A 232 7.54 -24.33 30.97
N LYS A 233 8.20 -25.41 30.57
CA LYS A 233 8.57 -25.65 29.16
C LYS A 233 7.36 -25.57 28.23
N ASP A 234 6.24 -26.20 28.60
CA ASP A 234 5.01 -26.22 27.82
C ASP A 234 4.39 -24.81 27.68
N GLU A 235 4.50 -23.96 28.72
CA GLU A 235 4.02 -22.57 28.67
C GLU A 235 4.82 -21.74 27.66
N LEU A 236 6.16 -21.88 27.67
CA LEU A 236 7.06 -21.19 26.73
C LEU A 236 6.81 -21.65 25.29
N LEU A 237 6.72 -22.97 25.07
CA LEU A 237 6.44 -23.53 23.76
C LEU A 237 5.09 -23.06 23.21
N ALA A 238 4.05 -23.08 24.03
CA ALA A 238 2.72 -22.61 23.63
C ALA A 238 2.72 -21.11 23.30
N PHE A 239 3.42 -20.29 24.09
CA PHE A 239 3.58 -18.87 23.81
C PHE A 239 4.29 -18.64 22.46
N ILE A 240 5.44 -19.29 22.24
CA ILE A 240 6.23 -19.11 21.01
C ILE A 240 5.43 -19.50 19.77
N LEU A 241 4.66 -20.58 19.83
CA LEU A 241 3.95 -21.13 18.67
C LEU A 241 2.64 -20.39 18.35
N PHE A 242 1.88 -19.96 19.37
CA PHE A 242 0.49 -19.52 19.23
C PHE A 242 0.21 -18.07 19.67
N ALA A 243 1.19 -17.36 20.24
CA ALA A 243 1.02 -15.93 20.47
C ALA A 243 1.00 -15.17 19.13
N PHE A 244 0.23 -14.07 19.11
CA PHE A 244 0.14 -13.15 17.98
C PHE A 244 -0.44 -13.73 16.68
N ASP A 245 -1.01 -14.93 16.72
CA ASP A 245 -1.80 -15.45 15.60
C ASP A 245 -3.22 -14.84 15.54
N PHE A 246 -4.01 -15.25 14.55
CA PHE A 246 -5.38 -14.79 14.38
C PHE A 246 -6.26 -15.05 15.63
N ASN A 247 -6.10 -16.23 16.25
CA ASN A 247 -6.89 -16.62 17.44
C ASN A 247 -6.50 -15.82 18.67
N TYR A 248 -5.21 -15.49 18.84
CA TYR A 248 -4.71 -14.60 19.87
C TYR A 248 -5.39 -13.23 19.79
N TYR A 249 -5.37 -12.60 18.61
CA TYR A 249 -5.99 -11.28 18.42
C TYR A 249 -7.51 -11.33 18.56
N LEU A 250 -8.15 -12.42 18.12
CA LEU A 250 -9.59 -12.63 18.31
C LEU A 250 -10.00 -12.72 19.80
N LYS A 251 -9.09 -13.12 20.69
CA LYS A 251 -9.31 -13.21 22.14
C LYS A 251 -9.00 -11.91 22.89
N LYS A 252 -8.10 -11.04 22.39
CA LYS A 252 -7.71 -9.79 23.08
C LYS A 252 -8.79 -8.71 23.03
N LYS A 253 -9.05 -8.07 24.19
CA LYS A 253 -10.14 -7.10 24.39
C LYS A 253 -9.78 -5.63 24.09
N THR A 254 -8.51 -5.22 24.03
CA THR A 254 -8.13 -3.78 23.97
C THR A 254 -7.91 -3.26 22.54
N PRO A 255 -8.43 -2.06 22.15
CA PRO A 255 -8.31 -1.48 20.80
C PRO A 255 -7.18 -0.44 20.62
N SER A 256 -6.43 -0.10 21.67
CA SER A 256 -5.56 1.10 21.69
C SER A 256 -4.10 0.86 21.36
N GLU A 257 -3.66 -0.39 21.23
CA GLU A 257 -2.28 -0.71 20.81
C GLU A 257 -2.28 -0.81 19.27
N LYS A 258 -1.43 -0.04 18.60
CA LYS A 258 -1.17 -0.22 17.15
C LYS A 258 -0.69 -1.67 16.98
N ASN A 259 -1.52 -2.54 16.41
CA ASN A 259 -1.08 -3.89 16.08
C ASN A 259 -0.09 -3.81 14.92
N ILE A 260 1.13 -4.27 15.17
CA ILE A 260 2.25 -4.17 14.22
C ILE A 260 2.24 -5.36 13.27
N LEU A 261 1.87 -6.53 13.81
CA LEU A 261 1.61 -7.73 13.04
C LEU A 261 0.17 -7.64 12.53
N THR A 262 -0.03 -6.97 11.39
CA THR A 262 -1.36 -6.80 10.81
C THR A 262 -1.89 -8.14 10.29
N SER A 263 -3.17 -8.39 10.56
CA SER A 263 -4.03 -9.33 9.82
C SER A 263 -3.60 -10.82 9.64
N PRO A 264 -3.08 -11.56 10.66
CA PRO A 264 -2.66 -12.96 10.48
C PRO A 264 -3.72 -13.86 9.80
N LEU A 265 -3.28 -14.77 8.92
CA LEU A 265 -4.18 -15.71 8.26
C LEU A 265 -4.97 -16.58 9.27
N PRO A 266 -6.32 -16.58 9.21
CA PRO A 266 -7.16 -17.44 10.03
C PRO A 266 -6.95 -18.93 9.74
N ASP A 267 -6.99 -19.79 10.78
CA ASP A 267 -6.88 -21.25 10.66
C ASP A 267 -7.85 -21.84 9.61
N SER A 268 -9.07 -21.29 9.55
CA SER A 268 -10.08 -21.75 8.59
C SER A 268 -9.69 -21.46 7.13
N LEU A 269 -8.98 -20.35 6.87
CA LEU A 269 -8.43 -20.05 5.55
C LEU A 269 -7.16 -20.86 5.29
N SER A 270 -6.30 -21.06 6.28
CA SER A 270 -5.14 -21.97 6.19
C SER A 270 -5.57 -23.39 5.79
N ASN A 271 -6.63 -23.92 6.43
CA ASN A 271 -7.16 -25.24 6.14
C ASN A 271 -7.79 -25.33 4.74
N LEU A 272 -8.54 -24.31 4.33
CA LEU A 272 -9.09 -24.23 2.99
C LEU A 272 -7.97 -24.15 1.94
N SER A 273 -6.96 -23.31 2.15
CA SER A 273 -5.77 -23.19 1.30
C SER A 273 -5.06 -24.53 1.09
N PHE A 274 -4.84 -25.28 2.18
CA PHE A 274 -4.22 -26.60 2.13
C PHE A 274 -5.02 -27.58 1.25
N LYS A 275 -6.35 -27.62 1.42
CA LYS A 275 -7.24 -28.49 0.63
C LYS A 275 -7.34 -28.05 -0.83
N LEU A 276 -7.42 -26.74 -1.10
CA LEU A 276 -7.49 -26.20 -2.46
C LEU A 276 -6.23 -26.53 -3.26
N LEU A 277 -5.05 -26.41 -2.65
CA LEU A 277 -3.78 -26.75 -3.28
C LEU A 277 -3.60 -28.26 -3.50
N ASN A 278 -4.32 -29.08 -2.73
CA ASN A 278 -4.18 -30.54 -2.73
C ASN A 278 -2.71 -30.93 -2.48
N ILE A 279 -2.14 -30.39 -1.40
CA ILE A 279 -0.74 -30.63 -1.00
C ILE A 279 -0.56 -32.11 -0.62
N LYS A 280 0.50 -32.71 -1.13
CA LYS A 280 0.89 -34.10 -0.89
C LYS A 280 2.34 -34.19 -0.44
N ASP A 281 2.70 -35.31 0.17
CA ASP A 281 4.10 -35.62 0.49
C ASP A 281 4.99 -35.54 -0.75
N ASN A 282 6.20 -35.01 -0.58
CA ASN A 282 7.19 -34.71 -1.61
C ASN A 282 6.86 -33.54 -2.56
N ASP A 283 5.73 -32.85 -2.37
CA ASP A 283 5.49 -31.58 -3.08
C ASP A 283 6.53 -30.54 -2.64
N TYR A 284 7.02 -29.75 -3.61
CA TYR A 284 7.68 -28.48 -3.34
C TYR A 284 6.62 -27.37 -3.25
N VAL A 285 6.40 -26.87 -2.03
CA VAL A 285 5.44 -25.82 -1.70
C VAL A 285 6.15 -24.49 -1.48
N LEU A 286 5.70 -23.45 -2.17
CA LEU A 286 6.12 -22.06 -1.98
C LEU A 286 4.98 -21.27 -1.33
N ASN A 287 5.25 -20.55 -0.25
CA ASN A 287 4.30 -19.66 0.41
C ASN A 287 4.82 -18.23 0.40
N LEU A 288 4.21 -17.36 -0.39
CA LEU A 288 4.56 -15.95 -0.53
C LEU A 288 3.72 -15.10 0.43
N PHE A 289 4.35 -14.12 1.09
CA PHE A 289 3.77 -13.39 2.22
C PHE A 289 3.37 -14.35 3.33
N SER A 290 4.38 -15.08 3.81
CA SER A 290 4.18 -16.22 4.71
C SER A 290 3.86 -15.83 6.16
N GLU A 291 3.94 -14.55 6.50
CA GLU A 291 3.66 -13.96 7.80
C GLU A 291 4.42 -14.71 8.93
N LEU A 292 3.71 -15.14 9.97
CA LEU A 292 4.25 -15.90 11.11
C LEU A 292 4.53 -17.37 10.78
N GLY A 293 4.39 -17.80 9.53
CA GLY A 293 4.67 -19.16 9.08
C GLY A 293 3.61 -20.20 9.45
N ASN A 294 2.42 -19.78 9.92
CA ASN A 294 1.37 -20.68 10.41
C ASN A 294 0.92 -21.68 9.34
N PHE A 295 0.59 -21.22 8.12
CA PHE A 295 0.20 -22.09 7.01
C PHE A 295 1.28 -23.13 6.68
N VAL A 296 2.54 -22.71 6.71
CA VAL A 296 3.70 -23.56 6.40
C VAL A 296 3.84 -24.67 7.43
N ILE A 297 3.78 -24.33 8.71
CA ILE A 297 3.88 -25.28 9.82
C ILE A 297 2.69 -26.26 9.82
N GLU A 298 1.47 -25.77 9.63
CA GLU A 298 0.28 -26.63 9.58
C GLU A 298 0.30 -27.57 8.38
N SER A 299 0.78 -27.10 7.22
CA SER A 299 0.94 -27.94 6.02
C SER A 299 1.93 -29.07 6.27
N TYR A 300 3.06 -28.79 6.93
CA TYR A 300 4.04 -29.81 7.30
C TYR A 300 3.44 -30.89 8.21
N PHE A 301 2.64 -30.50 9.21
CA PHE A 301 1.98 -31.49 10.08
C PHE A 301 0.89 -32.32 9.39
N LYS A 302 0.31 -31.81 8.29
CA LYS A 302 -0.64 -32.57 7.46
C LYS A 302 0.07 -33.47 6.43
N SER A 303 1.27 -33.09 5.99
CA SER A 303 2.09 -33.81 5.01
C SER A 303 3.59 -33.74 5.40
N PRO A 304 4.09 -34.68 6.23
CA PRO A 304 5.41 -34.59 6.89
C PRO A 304 6.63 -34.64 5.95
N ASN A 305 6.45 -34.98 4.67
CA ASN A 305 7.54 -35.08 3.69
C ASN A 305 7.53 -33.99 2.63
N ILE A 306 6.84 -32.87 2.88
CA ILE A 306 6.88 -31.72 1.96
C ILE A 306 8.20 -30.96 2.08
N LEU A 307 8.68 -30.45 0.95
CA LEU A 307 9.66 -29.38 0.93
C LEU A 307 8.88 -28.07 0.89
N ILE A 308 9.01 -27.24 1.93
CA ILE A 308 8.24 -25.99 1.99
C ILE A 308 9.15 -24.79 2.23
N ARG A 309 8.86 -23.71 1.49
CA ARG A 309 9.60 -22.45 1.57
C ARG A 309 8.63 -21.29 1.78
N GLY A 310 8.79 -20.58 2.90
CA GLY A 310 8.12 -19.31 3.14
C GLY A 310 8.98 -18.13 2.67
N VAL A 311 8.35 -17.12 2.09
CA VAL A 311 8.99 -15.86 1.69
C VAL A 311 8.26 -14.73 2.40
N GLU A 312 9.02 -13.92 3.12
CA GLU A 312 8.50 -12.85 3.97
C GLU A 312 9.48 -11.68 4.01
N ASP A 313 9.03 -10.53 3.50
CA ASP A 313 9.82 -9.30 3.44
C ASP A 313 9.80 -8.54 4.76
N PHE A 314 8.75 -8.67 5.59
CA PHE A 314 8.76 -8.08 6.92
C PHE A 314 9.60 -8.91 7.90
N TYR A 315 10.76 -8.39 8.28
CA TYR A 315 11.76 -9.15 9.03
C TYR A 315 11.24 -9.67 10.39
N ILE A 316 10.32 -8.96 11.04
CA ILE A 316 9.76 -9.39 12.33
C ILE A 316 8.97 -10.68 12.19
N THR A 317 7.98 -10.70 11.29
CA THR A 317 7.13 -11.86 11.03
C THR A 317 7.98 -13.04 10.57
N ARG A 318 8.93 -12.77 9.66
CA ARG A 318 9.91 -13.75 9.19
C ARG A 318 10.72 -14.36 10.33
N ASN A 319 11.31 -13.53 11.18
CA ASN A 319 12.16 -14.01 12.27
C ASN A 319 11.37 -14.83 13.28
N ILE A 320 10.14 -14.42 13.60
CA ILE A 320 9.23 -15.22 14.43
C ILE A 320 8.93 -16.57 13.75
N ALA A 321 8.69 -16.58 12.43
CA ALA A 321 8.43 -17.80 11.67
C ALA A 321 9.63 -18.76 11.68
N ILE A 322 10.87 -18.25 11.55
CA ILE A 322 12.12 -19.03 11.64
C ILE A 322 12.25 -19.66 13.04
N LEU A 323 12.05 -18.86 14.09
CA LEU A 323 12.10 -19.37 15.47
C LEU A 323 11.06 -20.48 15.70
N LYS A 324 9.82 -20.28 15.24
CA LYS A 324 8.76 -21.30 15.30
C LYS A 324 9.15 -22.57 14.54
N ALA A 325 9.54 -22.47 13.27
CA ALA A 325 9.91 -23.62 12.45
C ALA A 325 11.12 -24.38 13.00
N SER A 326 12.08 -23.69 13.61
CA SER A 326 13.24 -24.32 14.25
C SER A 326 12.85 -25.29 15.39
N LEU A 327 11.66 -25.13 15.98
CA LEU A 327 11.11 -26.06 16.97
C LEU A 327 10.42 -27.27 16.33
N ILE A 328 9.99 -27.16 15.06
CA ILE A 328 9.17 -28.15 14.36
C ILE A 328 10.00 -29.04 13.45
N SER A 329 10.73 -28.47 12.48
CA SER A 329 11.47 -29.22 11.47
C SER A 329 12.59 -28.39 10.85
N ASN A 330 13.64 -29.05 10.36
CA ASN A 330 14.69 -28.41 9.55
C ASN A 330 14.31 -28.34 8.05
N SER A 331 13.22 -29.02 7.64
CA SER A 331 12.74 -28.97 6.25
C SER A 331 11.94 -27.71 5.92
N ILE A 332 11.50 -27.00 6.95
CA ILE A 332 10.76 -25.74 6.84
C ILE A 332 11.78 -24.60 6.83
N ASN A 333 11.84 -23.87 5.72
CA ASN A 333 12.78 -22.75 5.57
C ASN A 333 12.03 -21.47 5.22
N PHE A 334 12.51 -20.34 5.74
CA PHE A 334 12.05 -19.01 5.39
C PHE A 334 13.23 -18.24 4.78
N LEU A 335 12.94 -17.29 3.89
CA LEU A 335 13.97 -16.46 3.26
C LEU A 335 13.62 -14.98 3.31
N ASP A 336 14.68 -14.18 3.29
CA ASP A 336 14.65 -12.75 3.04
C ASP A 336 15.12 -12.47 1.61
N VAL A 337 14.23 -11.96 0.77
CA VAL A 337 14.57 -11.63 -0.62
C VAL A 337 15.55 -10.47 -0.70
N THR A 338 15.43 -9.49 0.20
CA THR A 338 16.30 -8.30 0.24
C THR A 338 17.72 -8.69 0.66
N ASN A 339 17.88 -9.37 1.80
CA ASN A 339 19.21 -9.75 2.27
C ASN A 339 19.92 -10.72 1.33
N ASP A 340 19.20 -11.72 0.79
CA ASP A 340 19.81 -12.68 -0.14
C ASP A 340 20.28 -12.01 -1.44
N TYR A 341 19.52 -11.02 -1.93
CA TYR A 341 19.87 -10.30 -3.14
C TYR A 341 21.04 -9.34 -2.92
N ASN A 342 20.98 -8.53 -1.85
CA ASN A 342 22.07 -7.60 -1.53
C ASN A 342 23.36 -8.34 -1.21
N LYS A 343 23.29 -9.49 -0.52
CA LYS A 343 24.47 -10.34 -0.32
C LYS A 343 25.04 -10.84 -1.64
N LYS A 344 24.20 -11.24 -2.61
CA LYS A 344 24.68 -11.63 -3.94
C LYS A 344 25.26 -10.46 -4.73
N LEU A 345 24.68 -9.27 -4.62
CA LEU A 345 25.23 -8.06 -5.23
C LEU A 345 26.61 -7.76 -4.66
N GLU A 346 26.74 -7.79 -3.33
CA GLU A 346 28.00 -7.61 -2.62
C GLU A 346 29.02 -8.70 -2.99
N ASP A 347 28.63 -9.97 -2.99
CA ASP A 347 29.49 -11.09 -3.41
C ASP A 347 29.97 -10.94 -4.86
N ASN A 348 29.09 -10.52 -5.78
CA ASN A 348 29.44 -10.29 -7.19
C ASN A 348 30.37 -9.08 -7.34
N HIS A 349 30.10 -7.99 -6.63
CA HIS A 349 30.93 -6.79 -6.63
C HIS A 349 32.33 -7.08 -6.07
N ASN A 350 32.39 -7.79 -4.94
CA ASN A 350 33.65 -8.24 -4.33
C ASN A 350 34.43 -9.15 -5.27
N LYS A 351 33.75 -10.04 -5.99
CA LYS A 351 34.39 -10.91 -6.98
C LYS A 351 34.96 -10.12 -8.17
N GLU A 352 34.24 -9.11 -8.65
CA GLU A 352 34.70 -8.22 -9.72
C GLU A 352 35.92 -7.39 -9.27
N LEU A 353 35.91 -6.88 -8.04
CA LEU A 353 37.06 -6.23 -7.41
C LEU A 353 38.27 -7.18 -7.31
N GLU A 354 38.05 -8.42 -6.89
CA GLU A 354 39.12 -9.41 -6.75
C GLU A 354 39.70 -9.84 -8.10
N ASP A 355 38.86 -9.99 -9.14
CA ASP A 355 39.31 -10.25 -10.52
C ASP A 355 40.14 -9.09 -11.09
N ILE A 356 39.77 -7.83 -10.80
CA ILE A 356 40.53 -6.65 -11.22
C ILE A 356 41.84 -6.53 -10.44
N TYR A 357 41.81 -6.77 -9.12
CA TYR A 357 42.99 -6.74 -8.26
C TYR A 357 44.02 -7.78 -8.68
N ASN A 358 43.59 -9.01 -8.99
CA ASN A 358 44.46 -10.06 -9.52
C ASN A 358 45.11 -9.67 -10.85
N ARG A 359 44.38 -8.95 -11.72
CA ARG A 359 44.95 -8.42 -12.98
C ARG A 359 45.95 -7.27 -12.77
N MET A 360 45.82 -6.50 -11.68
CA MET A 360 46.82 -5.49 -11.31
C MET A 360 48.12 -6.12 -10.80
N LEU A 361 48.03 -7.22 -10.05
CA LEU A 361 49.21 -7.96 -9.57
C LEU A 361 50.01 -8.60 -10.71
N GLU A 362 49.40 -8.83 -11.88
CA GLU A 362 50.07 -9.33 -13.07
C GLU A 362 50.75 -8.24 -13.92
N ASP A 363 50.47 -6.95 -13.68
CA ASP A 363 50.92 -5.83 -14.53
C ASP A 363 51.17 -4.55 -13.70
N GLU A 364 52.37 -4.43 -13.12
CA GLU A 364 52.75 -3.43 -12.09
C GLU A 364 52.64 -1.94 -12.50
N ASP A 365 52.52 -1.63 -13.80
CA ASP A 365 52.59 -0.23 -14.31
C ASP A 365 51.22 0.38 -14.70
N ASN A 366 50.10 -0.28 -14.38
CA ASN A 366 48.81 0.08 -14.98
C ASN A 366 47.93 0.99 -14.10
N LYS A 367 48.31 2.26 -14.01
CA LYS A 367 47.57 3.35 -13.32
C LYS A 367 46.08 3.45 -13.70
N LYS A 368 45.73 2.98 -14.91
CA LYS A 368 44.36 2.96 -15.43
C LYS A 368 43.46 1.90 -14.77
N LEU A 369 44.04 0.79 -14.27
CA LEU A 369 43.30 -0.21 -13.49
C LEU A 369 43.06 0.28 -12.06
N GLU A 370 44.00 1.03 -11.49
CA GLU A 370 43.89 1.65 -10.17
C GLU A 370 42.72 2.66 -10.13
N ASP A 371 42.58 3.52 -11.15
CA ASP A 371 41.45 4.43 -11.29
C ASP A 371 40.10 3.70 -11.44
N ILE A 372 40.08 2.52 -12.09
CA ILE A 372 38.87 1.69 -12.24
C ILE A 372 38.48 1.05 -10.91
N VAL A 373 39.46 0.55 -10.14
CA VAL A 373 39.23 0.00 -8.79
C VAL A 373 38.66 1.08 -7.88
N TRP A 374 39.24 2.30 -7.89
CA TRP A 374 38.71 3.43 -7.13
C TRP A 374 37.28 3.80 -7.55
N SER A 375 36.97 3.82 -8.84
CA SER A 375 35.59 4.09 -9.30
C SER A 375 34.60 3.01 -8.87
N LEU A 376 35.01 1.74 -8.79
CA LEU A 376 34.16 0.65 -8.30
C LEU A 376 33.96 0.70 -6.79
N TYR A 377 34.99 1.09 -6.02
CA TYR A 377 34.83 1.35 -4.57
C TYR A 377 33.88 2.52 -4.28
N GLU A 378 33.87 3.55 -5.13
CA GLU A 378 32.89 4.65 -5.06
C GLU A 378 31.48 4.24 -5.51
N GLU A 379 31.35 3.19 -6.33
CA GLU A 379 30.10 2.58 -6.80
C GLU A 379 29.66 1.37 -5.95
N THR A 380 29.83 1.41 -4.62
CA THR A 380 29.24 0.38 -3.75
C THR A 380 27.76 0.18 -4.09
N PRO A 381 27.28 -1.08 -4.29
CA PRO A 381 25.90 -1.32 -4.67
C PRO A 381 24.95 -0.75 -3.62
N SER A 382 24.13 0.22 -4.00
CA SER A 382 23.05 0.72 -3.14
C SER A 382 22.16 -0.46 -2.71
N VAL A 383 21.84 -0.56 -1.42
CA VAL A 383 20.98 -1.63 -0.87
C VAL A 383 19.63 -1.65 -1.61
N GLU A 384 19.35 -2.71 -2.37
CA GLU A 384 18.07 -2.88 -3.04
C GLU A 384 17.07 -3.57 -2.12
N LEU A 385 15.98 -2.87 -1.82
CA LEU A 385 14.86 -3.39 -1.03
C LEU A 385 13.85 -4.14 -1.92
N LEU A 386 14.01 -5.46 -2.01
CA LEU A 386 13.12 -6.37 -2.74
C LEU A 386 11.93 -6.84 -1.90
N SER A 387 10.80 -7.09 -2.57
CA SER A 387 9.59 -7.67 -1.99
C SER A 387 9.57 -9.19 -2.12
N ALA A 388 8.70 -9.86 -1.37
CA ALA A 388 8.36 -11.26 -1.61
C ALA A 388 7.91 -11.53 -3.06
N LEU A 389 7.42 -10.51 -3.76
CA LEU A 389 7.05 -10.57 -5.17
C LEU A 389 8.25 -10.84 -6.09
N ASP A 390 9.47 -10.40 -5.73
CA ASP A 390 10.68 -10.50 -6.55
C ASP A 390 11.33 -11.89 -6.44
N TYR A 391 10.79 -12.73 -5.56
CA TYR A 391 11.35 -14.05 -5.30
C TYR A 391 11.14 -15.00 -6.47
N THR A 392 12.25 -15.41 -7.10
CA THR A 392 12.27 -16.48 -8.09
C THR A 392 12.86 -17.76 -7.49
N PRO A 393 12.09 -18.86 -7.37
CA PRO A 393 12.63 -20.13 -6.90
C PRO A 393 13.63 -20.72 -7.91
N LYS A 394 14.69 -21.38 -7.41
CA LYS A 394 15.73 -22.01 -8.25
C LYS A 394 15.21 -23.10 -9.20
N GLN A 395 14.05 -23.66 -8.89
CA GLN A 395 13.37 -24.68 -9.69
C GLN A 395 11.87 -24.42 -9.62
N LYS A 396 11.14 -24.88 -10.65
CA LYS A 396 9.67 -24.82 -10.62
C LYS A 396 9.12 -25.61 -9.45
N VAL A 397 8.02 -25.11 -8.89
CA VAL A 397 7.40 -25.65 -7.68
C VAL A 397 6.07 -26.36 -7.99
N ASP A 398 5.65 -27.28 -7.12
CA ASP A 398 4.41 -28.04 -7.27
C ASP A 398 3.21 -27.20 -6.83
N LYS A 399 3.37 -26.45 -5.72
CA LYS A 399 2.31 -25.70 -5.06
C LYS A 399 2.75 -24.28 -4.74
N ILE A 400 1.89 -23.30 -4.99
CA ILE A 400 2.13 -21.90 -4.58
C ILE A 400 0.92 -21.37 -3.81
N PHE A 401 1.13 -20.88 -2.60
CA PHE A 401 0.17 -20.01 -1.92
C PHE A 401 0.71 -18.58 -1.91
N SER A 402 -0.13 -17.60 -2.27
CA SER A 402 0.21 -16.19 -2.20
C SER A 402 -0.89 -15.40 -1.50
N ASN A 403 -0.57 -14.75 -0.37
CA ASN A 403 -1.52 -13.94 0.39
C ASN A 403 -1.44 -12.44 0.02
N LEU A 404 -1.91 -12.09 -1.18
CA LEU A 404 -1.91 -10.72 -1.68
C LEU A 404 -2.95 -9.81 -1.02
N ALA A 405 -3.85 -10.33 -0.18
CA ALA A 405 -4.80 -9.51 0.58
C ALA A 405 -4.08 -8.53 1.53
N LEU A 406 -2.82 -8.80 1.85
CA LEU A 406 -1.99 -7.96 2.71
C LEU A 406 -1.14 -6.96 1.93
N ILE A 407 -1.15 -7.00 0.60
CA ILE A 407 -0.20 -6.25 -0.23
C ILE A 407 -0.22 -4.75 0.13
N SER A 408 -1.40 -4.15 0.26
CA SER A 408 -1.56 -2.75 0.66
C SER A 408 -0.98 -2.45 2.05
N ASP A 409 -1.16 -3.36 3.02
CA ASP A 409 -0.60 -3.24 4.37
C ASP A 409 0.94 -3.28 4.31
N TYR A 410 1.54 -4.15 3.49
CA TYR A 410 3.00 -4.21 3.32
C TYR A 410 3.60 -2.90 2.81
N TYR A 411 2.98 -2.28 1.79
CA TYR A 411 3.45 -0.99 1.29
C TYR A 411 3.26 0.15 2.28
N ASN A 412 2.21 0.09 3.11
CA ASN A 412 1.99 1.06 4.17
C ASN A 412 2.95 0.86 5.35
N ILE A 413 3.26 -0.38 5.74
CA ILE A 413 4.19 -0.73 6.83
C ILE A 413 5.64 -0.44 6.42
N LYS A 414 6.02 -0.69 5.16
CA LYS A 414 7.35 -0.34 4.64
C LYS A 414 7.64 1.15 4.78
N ASN A 415 6.62 2.00 4.61
CA ASN A 415 6.72 3.45 4.85
C ASN A 415 6.80 3.85 6.34
N LEU A 416 6.37 3.00 7.27
CA LEU A 416 6.42 3.25 8.73
C LEU A 416 7.77 2.85 9.34
N VAL A 417 8.32 1.71 8.91
CA VAL A 417 9.60 1.17 9.43
C VAL A 417 10.81 1.88 8.83
N SER A 418 10.63 2.52 7.67
CA SER A 418 11.67 3.25 6.95
C SER A 418 11.95 4.67 7.46
N SER A 419 11.55 5.02 8.68
CA SER A 419 11.96 6.28 9.33
C SER A 419 13.35 6.22 9.97
N ASN A 420 14.04 5.06 9.89
CA ASN A 420 15.44 4.87 10.33
C ASN A 420 16.44 4.62 9.18
N TYR A 421 15.97 4.59 7.93
CA TYR A 421 16.80 4.53 6.73
C TYR A 421 16.19 5.55 5.77
N GLU A 422 16.95 6.52 5.25
CA GLU A 422 16.43 7.51 4.29
C GLU A 422 15.77 6.79 3.10
N TYR A 423 14.45 6.63 3.16
CA TYR A 423 13.68 5.97 2.12
C TYR A 423 12.53 6.88 1.74
N GLU A 424 12.62 7.47 0.55
CA GLU A 424 11.45 8.04 -0.10
C GLU A 424 10.46 6.90 -0.38
N GLY A 425 9.40 6.82 0.43
CA GLY A 425 8.36 5.81 0.36
C GLY A 425 7.89 5.55 -1.06
N LYS A 426 8.31 4.44 -1.66
CA LYS A 426 7.81 3.98 -2.95
C LYS A 426 6.39 3.46 -2.75
N ASN A 427 5.41 4.29 -3.09
CA ASN A 427 4.01 3.90 -3.20
C ASN A 427 3.83 2.66 -4.12
N THR A 428 2.70 1.97 -4.01
CA THR A 428 2.34 0.81 -4.86
C THR A 428 2.50 1.10 -6.35
N GLU A 429 2.29 2.35 -6.76
CA GLU A 429 2.48 2.84 -8.12
C GLU A 429 3.94 2.75 -8.58
N SER A 430 4.90 3.15 -7.76
CA SER A 430 6.34 3.08 -8.06
C SER A 430 6.83 1.63 -8.23
N GLN A 431 6.42 0.71 -7.36
CA GLN A 431 6.73 -0.71 -7.55
C GLN A 431 6.01 -1.31 -8.77
N SER A 432 4.77 -0.90 -9.06
CA SER A 432 4.11 -1.32 -10.30
C SER A 432 4.90 -0.91 -11.55
N ILE A 433 5.50 0.30 -11.55
CA ILE A 433 6.34 0.78 -12.66
C ILE A 433 7.61 -0.07 -12.79
N GLN A 434 8.25 -0.42 -11.67
CA GLN A 434 9.43 -1.29 -11.66
C GLN A 434 9.12 -2.69 -12.22
N TYR A 435 8.03 -3.30 -11.77
CA TYR A 435 7.57 -4.60 -12.28
C TYR A 435 7.26 -4.56 -13.78
N LYS A 436 6.55 -3.51 -14.22
CA LYS A 436 6.29 -3.30 -15.65
C LYS A 436 7.60 -3.25 -16.43
N ARG A 437 8.58 -2.44 -16.00
CA ARG A 437 9.91 -2.37 -16.64
C ARG A 437 10.62 -3.71 -16.66
N HIS A 438 10.61 -4.45 -15.55
CA HIS A 438 11.22 -5.78 -15.46
C HIS A 438 10.66 -6.74 -16.53
N PHE A 439 9.33 -6.85 -16.62
CA PHE A 439 8.71 -7.73 -17.62
C PHE A 439 8.90 -7.24 -19.07
N LEU A 440 8.87 -5.93 -19.31
CA LEU A 440 9.13 -5.33 -20.62
C LEU A 440 10.57 -5.63 -21.10
N ASN A 441 11.54 -5.66 -20.17
CA ASN A 441 12.93 -5.98 -20.49
C ASN A 441 13.18 -7.47 -20.75
N LEU A 442 12.36 -8.37 -20.19
CA LEU A 442 12.52 -9.82 -20.35
C LEU A 442 11.92 -10.39 -21.64
N LYS A 443 10.98 -9.69 -22.28
CA LYS A 443 10.23 -10.21 -23.43
C LYS A 443 10.04 -9.15 -24.51
N ASN A 444 10.71 -9.35 -25.65
CA ASN A 444 10.43 -8.63 -26.91
C ASN A 444 9.11 -9.13 -27.55
N ASP A 445 8.00 -9.06 -26.81
CA ASP A 445 6.66 -9.42 -27.31
C ASP A 445 5.71 -8.24 -27.12
N LYS A 446 5.50 -7.49 -28.22
CA LYS A 446 4.59 -6.33 -28.29
C LYS A 446 3.18 -6.62 -27.76
N THR A 447 2.71 -7.86 -27.87
CA THR A 447 1.38 -8.23 -27.37
C THR A 447 1.37 -8.27 -25.84
N LEU A 448 2.44 -8.75 -25.22
CA LEU A 448 2.59 -8.79 -23.78
C LEU A 448 2.87 -7.40 -23.20
N GLU A 449 3.61 -6.54 -23.92
CA GLU A 449 3.85 -5.15 -23.53
C GLU A 449 2.52 -4.40 -23.30
N GLU A 450 1.57 -4.52 -24.24
CA GLU A 450 0.26 -3.87 -24.17
C GLU A 450 -0.63 -4.42 -23.03
N ILE A 451 -0.47 -5.70 -22.69
CA ILE A 451 -1.18 -6.36 -21.58
C ILE A 451 -0.64 -5.84 -20.23
N ILE A 452 0.67 -5.68 -20.11
CA ILE A 452 1.38 -5.35 -18.87
C ILE A 452 1.29 -3.86 -18.52
N GLU A 453 1.23 -2.98 -19.51
CA GLU A 453 1.23 -1.52 -19.33
C GLU A 453 0.16 -1.03 -18.32
N ASN A 454 -1.05 -1.62 -18.37
CA ASN A 454 -2.18 -1.20 -17.55
C ASN A 454 -2.55 -2.20 -16.44
N ALA A 455 -1.79 -3.30 -16.31
CA ALA A 455 -2.06 -4.30 -15.30
C ALA A 455 -1.71 -3.81 -13.88
N SER A 456 -2.50 -4.26 -12.91
CA SER A 456 -2.22 -4.06 -11.48
C SER A 456 -1.08 -4.97 -11.02
N LEU A 457 -0.47 -4.61 -9.90
CA LEU A 457 0.67 -5.34 -9.34
C LEU A 457 0.33 -6.82 -9.05
N GLU A 458 -0.89 -7.10 -8.58
CA GLU A 458 -1.35 -8.45 -8.29
C GLU A 458 -1.38 -9.32 -9.56
N TRP A 459 -1.91 -8.79 -10.66
CA TRP A 459 -1.95 -9.52 -11.92
C TRP A 459 -0.58 -9.70 -12.56
N LEU A 460 0.31 -8.72 -12.43
CA LEU A 460 1.70 -8.83 -12.84
C LEU A 460 2.42 -9.94 -12.05
N HIS A 461 2.21 -10.02 -10.75
CA HIS A 461 2.74 -11.09 -9.92
C HIS A 461 2.23 -12.46 -10.35
N TYR A 462 0.96 -12.58 -10.78
CA TYR A 462 0.44 -13.85 -11.28
C TYR A 462 1.17 -14.35 -12.53
N ILE A 463 1.77 -13.47 -13.34
CA ILE A 463 2.59 -13.90 -14.50
C ILE A 463 3.83 -14.65 -14.00
N GLU A 464 4.49 -14.13 -12.97
CA GLU A 464 5.66 -14.75 -12.36
C GLU A 464 5.30 -16.06 -11.65
N LEU A 465 4.20 -16.05 -10.91
CA LEU A 465 3.63 -17.24 -10.27
C LEU A 465 3.41 -18.37 -11.29
N MET A 466 2.81 -18.07 -12.45
CA MET A 466 2.59 -19.07 -13.51
C MET A 466 3.88 -19.54 -14.18
N THR A 467 4.91 -18.69 -14.24
CA THR A 467 6.23 -19.02 -14.80
C THR A 467 6.96 -20.02 -13.90
N ASN A 468 6.85 -19.84 -12.58
CA ASN A 468 7.48 -20.69 -11.56
C ASN A 468 6.68 -21.96 -11.22
N LEU A 469 5.45 -22.09 -11.70
CA LEU A 469 4.61 -23.26 -11.47
C LEU A 469 4.93 -24.39 -12.46
N LYS A 470 5.06 -25.62 -11.94
CA LYS A 470 5.10 -26.85 -12.78
C LYS A 470 3.82 -27.01 -13.60
N ASP A 471 3.85 -27.84 -14.63
CA ASP A 471 2.72 -27.98 -15.56
C ASP A 471 1.49 -28.64 -14.92
N GLU A 472 1.72 -29.63 -14.03
CA GLU A 472 0.69 -30.22 -13.15
C GLU A 472 0.58 -29.51 -11.80
N GLY A 473 1.27 -28.37 -11.67
CA GLY A 473 1.29 -27.58 -10.44
C GLY A 473 -0.06 -26.88 -10.21
N LYS A 474 -0.30 -26.52 -8.95
CA LYS A 474 -1.48 -25.76 -8.54
C LYS A 474 -1.09 -24.59 -7.67
N ALA A 475 -1.67 -23.43 -7.93
CA ALA A 475 -1.42 -22.25 -7.14
C ALA A 475 -2.74 -21.61 -6.70
N ILE A 476 -2.73 -20.93 -5.56
CA ILE A 476 -3.85 -20.12 -5.11
C ILE A 476 -3.35 -18.75 -4.66
N SER A 477 -4.14 -17.72 -4.94
CA SER A 477 -3.94 -16.39 -4.36
C SER A 477 -5.17 -15.93 -3.61
N LEU A 478 -4.95 -15.44 -2.38
CA LEU A 478 -5.95 -14.72 -1.59
C LEU A 478 -5.80 -13.23 -1.86
N VAL A 479 -6.86 -12.59 -2.35
CA VAL A 479 -6.78 -11.19 -2.83
C VAL A 479 -8.14 -10.49 -2.72
N GLU A 480 -8.16 -9.16 -2.79
CA GLU A 480 -9.39 -8.38 -2.88
C GLU A 480 -10.14 -8.64 -4.19
N SER A 481 -11.47 -8.73 -4.12
CA SER A 481 -12.30 -9.12 -5.27
C SER A 481 -12.31 -8.10 -6.41
N LYS A 482 -11.92 -6.84 -6.16
CA LYS A 482 -12.02 -5.74 -7.12
C LYS A 482 -11.25 -6.02 -8.42
N ILE A 483 -10.11 -6.69 -8.31
CA ILE A 483 -9.24 -7.02 -9.46
C ILE A 483 -9.90 -7.95 -10.49
N LEU A 484 -11.01 -8.61 -10.10
CA LEU A 484 -11.77 -9.52 -10.96
C LEU A 484 -12.63 -8.79 -11.99
N TYR A 485 -12.94 -7.51 -11.79
CA TYR A 485 -13.92 -6.80 -12.63
C TYR A 485 -13.55 -5.36 -12.99
N ASP A 486 -12.48 -4.80 -12.42
CA ASP A 486 -11.99 -3.47 -12.81
C ASP A 486 -11.62 -3.37 -14.30
N ASN A 487 -11.63 -2.15 -14.85
CA ASN A 487 -11.38 -1.98 -16.29
C ASN A 487 -9.89 -2.01 -16.65
N GLU A 488 -9.02 -1.67 -15.69
CA GLU A 488 -7.58 -1.63 -15.88
C GLU A 488 -7.02 -3.02 -16.22
N ASN A 489 -7.56 -4.08 -15.59
CA ASN A 489 -7.07 -5.44 -15.79
C ASN A 489 -7.80 -6.25 -16.87
N ILE A 490 -8.61 -5.64 -17.75
CA ILE A 490 -9.35 -6.40 -18.80
C ILE A 490 -8.39 -7.22 -19.67
N LYS A 491 -7.29 -6.62 -20.13
CA LYS A 491 -6.33 -7.26 -21.05
C LYS A 491 -5.62 -8.44 -20.39
N ILE A 492 -5.19 -8.28 -19.14
CA ILE A 492 -4.51 -9.36 -18.41
C ILE A 492 -5.48 -10.46 -17.99
N ARG A 493 -6.71 -10.14 -17.59
CA ARG A 493 -7.76 -11.15 -17.37
C ARG A 493 -8.02 -11.98 -18.63
N LYS A 494 -8.15 -11.31 -19.79
CA LYS A 494 -8.26 -11.98 -21.09
C LYS A 494 -7.11 -12.96 -21.30
N TYR A 495 -5.87 -12.51 -21.12
CA TYR A 495 -4.68 -13.35 -21.26
C TYR A 495 -4.73 -14.59 -20.36
N PHE A 496 -5.06 -14.44 -19.07
CA PHE A 496 -5.13 -15.58 -18.15
C PHE A 496 -6.27 -16.57 -18.48
N ILE A 497 -7.43 -16.05 -18.90
CA ILE A 497 -8.58 -16.88 -19.26
C ILE A 497 -8.29 -17.66 -20.55
N GLU A 498 -7.82 -16.99 -21.61
CA GLU A 498 -7.58 -17.61 -22.92
C GLU A 498 -6.43 -18.63 -22.90
N ASN A 499 -5.43 -18.43 -22.03
CA ASN A 499 -4.36 -19.43 -21.81
C ASN A 499 -4.79 -20.58 -20.88
N GLY A 500 -6.01 -20.55 -20.33
CA GLY A 500 -6.50 -21.60 -19.43
C GLY A 500 -5.74 -21.66 -18.11
N TYR A 501 -5.27 -20.51 -17.60
CA TYR A 501 -4.50 -20.42 -16.36
C TYR A 501 -5.35 -20.35 -15.09
N ILE A 502 -6.66 -20.13 -15.23
CA ILE A 502 -7.59 -20.04 -14.10
C ILE A 502 -8.43 -21.31 -14.05
N GLU A 503 -8.40 -22.01 -12.92
CA GLU A 503 -9.20 -23.20 -12.63
C GLU A 503 -10.52 -22.82 -11.98
N ALA A 504 -10.44 -21.98 -10.93
CA ALA A 504 -11.60 -21.61 -10.14
C ALA A 504 -11.46 -20.23 -9.47
N ILE A 505 -12.58 -19.62 -9.12
CA ILE A 505 -12.68 -18.39 -8.35
C ILE A 505 -13.72 -18.58 -7.26
N ILE A 506 -13.31 -18.34 -6.00
CA ILE A 506 -14.13 -18.58 -4.82
C ILE A 506 -14.31 -17.26 -4.08
N LEU A 507 -15.55 -16.78 -4.01
CA LEU A 507 -15.90 -15.59 -3.24
C LEU A 507 -16.06 -15.95 -1.77
N LEU A 508 -15.29 -15.29 -0.90
CA LEU A 508 -15.28 -15.55 0.53
C LEU A 508 -16.26 -14.64 1.28
N PRO A 509 -16.67 -15.01 2.50
CA PRO A 509 -17.35 -14.11 3.42
C PRO A 509 -16.57 -12.79 3.63
N LYS A 510 -17.29 -11.70 3.86
CA LYS A 510 -16.66 -10.42 4.23
C LYS A 510 -16.10 -10.49 5.64
N ASN A 511 -15.08 -9.66 5.93
CA ASN A 511 -14.45 -9.52 7.24
C ASN A 511 -13.84 -10.83 7.78
N MET A 512 -13.15 -11.60 6.94
CA MET A 512 -12.48 -12.83 7.38
C MET A 512 -11.12 -12.59 8.04
N MET A 513 -10.49 -11.45 7.77
CA MET A 513 -9.18 -11.08 8.32
C MET A 513 -9.33 -9.84 9.21
N ILE A 514 -8.54 -9.75 10.29
CA ILE A 514 -8.64 -8.66 11.26
C ILE A 514 -7.95 -7.42 10.70
N GLY A 515 -8.72 -6.42 10.28
CA GLY A 515 -8.17 -5.18 9.70
C GLY A 515 -8.64 -4.94 8.28
N LEU A 516 -8.95 -6.02 7.56
CA LEU A 516 -9.47 -5.99 6.19
C LEU A 516 -11.00 -6.07 6.17
N ASN A 517 -11.66 -5.03 5.66
CA ASN A 517 -13.12 -4.96 5.53
C ASN A 517 -13.61 -5.36 4.12
N ASP A 518 -12.69 -5.52 3.17
CA ASP A 518 -13.00 -5.77 1.77
C ASP A 518 -13.46 -7.20 1.51
N SER A 519 -14.10 -7.37 0.36
CA SER A 519 -14.54 -8.69 -0.10
C SER A 519 -13.33 -9.44 -0.65
N LEU A 520 -12.98 -10.57 -0.05
CA LEU A 520 -11.84 -11.39 -0.47
C LEU A 520 -12.28 -12.52 -1.40
N VAL A 521 -11.36 -12.96 -2.25
CA VAL A 521 -11.52 -14.11 -3.15
C VAL A 521 -10.28 -14.99 -3.11
N PHE A 522 -10.48 -16.29 -3.29
CA PHE A 522 -9.40 -17.17 -3.77
C PHE A 522 -9.48 -17.28 -5.28
N ILE A 523 -8.37 -16.97 -5.95
CA ILE A 523 -8.16 -17.32 -7.36
C ILE A 523 -7.30 -18.58 -7.39
N VAL A 524 -7.81 -19.64 -7.99
CA VAL A 524 -7.14 -20.92 -8.13
C VAL A 524 -6.57 -21.02 -9.53
N PHE A 525 -5.26 -21.19 -9.63
CA PHE A 525 -4.52 -21.30 -10.88
C PHE A 525 -4.00 -22.72 -11.10
N SER A 526 -4.11 -23.17 -12.35
CA SER A 526 -3.47 -24.37 -12.90
C SER A 526 -3.42 -24.21 -14.42
N LYS A 527 -2.76 -25.12 -15.15
CA LYS A 527 -2.57 -24.96 -16.60
C LYS A 527 -3.56 -25.82 -17.39
N GLY A 528 -3.95 -25.34 -18.58
CA GLY A 528 -4.73 -26.12 -19.55
C GLY A 528 -6.23 -26.17 -19.30
N ASN A 529 -6.77 -25.31 -18.43
CA ASN A 529 -8.19 -25.26 -18.11
C ASN A 529 -9.04 -24.81 -19.31
N LYS A 530 -10.17 -25.48 -19.54
CA LYS A 530 -11.15 -25.13 -20.60
C LYS A 530 -12.42 -24.48 -20.07
N LYS A 531 -12.60 -24.54 -18.76
CA LYS A 531 -13.69 -23.91 -18.03
C LYS A 531 -13.12 -23.30 -16.75
N ILE A 532 -13.81 -22.28 -16.24
CA ILE A 532 -13.55 -21.68 -14.94
C ILE A 532 -14.74 -21.99 -14.03
N ARG A 533 -14.45 -22.53 -12.84
CA ARG A 533 -15.45 -22.80 -11.79
C ARG A 533 -15.62 -21.58 -10.89
N PHE A 534 -16.84 -21.09 -10.72
CA PHE A 534 -17.16 -20.04 -9.76
C PHE A 534 -17.88 -20.64 -8.56
N VAL A 535 -17.51 -20.22 -7.36
CA VAL A 535 -18.16 -20.63 -6.10
C VAL A 535 -18.43 -19.38 -5.26
N ASP A 536 -19.69 -19.12 -4.96
CA ASP A 536 -20.11 -18.10 -3.99
C ASP A 536 -20.22 -18.72 -2.59
N ALA A 537 -19.19 -18.50 -1.78
CA ALA A 537 -19.16 -18.84 -0.37
C ALA A 537 -19.39 -17.61 0.53
N SER A 538 -19.86 -16.47 0.00
CA SER A 538 -19.98 -15.22 0.76
C SER A 538 -20.91 -15.30 1.98
N ASN A 539 -21.86 -16.24 1.94
CA ASN A 539 -22.81 -16.49 3.03
C ASN A 539 -22.39 -17.64 3.98
N PHE A 540 -21.18 -18.18 3.82
CA PHE A 540 -20.69 -19.29 4.63
C PHE A 540 -20.10 -18.79 5.95
N GLY A 541 -19.91 -19.71 6.90
CA GLY A 541 -19.28 -19.41 8.18
C GLY A 541 -20.23 -18.98 9.29
N LYS A 542 -19.62 -18.51 10.39
CA LYS A 542 -20.29 -17.91 11.54
C LYS A 542 -19.75 -16.49 11.73
N ILE A 543 -20.66 -15.56 11.96
CA ILE A 543 -20.32 -14.20 12.36
C ILE A 543 -20.04 -14.21 13.86
N LYS A 544 -18.82 -13.87 14.24
CA LYS A 544 -18.43 -13.64 15.63
C LYS A 544 -18.32 -12.14 15.86
N LYS A 545 -18.93 -11.64 16.93
CA LYS A 545 -18.76 -10.24 17.34
C LYS A 545 -17.40 -10.10 18.00
N PHE A 546 -16.56 -9.23 17.44
CA PHE A 546 -15.26 -8.87 17.99
C PHE A 546 -15.23 -7.36 18.21
N LYS A 547 -15.41 -6.94 19.48
CA LYS A 547 -15.59 -5.53 19.86
C LYS A 547 -16.79 -4.92 19.09
N GLU A 548 -16.60 -3.81 18.40
CA GLU A 548 -17.58 -3.15 17.52
C GLU A 548 -17.62 -3.74 16.10
N LYS A 549 -16.67 -4.62 15.75
CA LYS A 549 -16.57 -5.23 14.42
C LYS A 549 -17.19 -6.63 14.41
N LYS A 550 -17.56 -7.08 13.20
CA LYS A 550 -18.05 -8.43 12.92
C LYS A 550 -16.99 -9.16 12.12
N ILE A 551 -16.52 -10.30 12.61
CA ILE A 551 -15.54 -11.16 11.92
C ILE A 551 -16.26 -12.45 11.48
N SER A 552 -16.01 -12.86 10.25
CA SER A 552 -16.55 -14.11 9.68
C SER A 552 -15.53 -15.23 9.80
N ILE A 553 -15.95 -16.39 10.28
CA ILE A 553 -15.07 -17.56 10.49
C ILE A 553 -15.73 -18.77 9.83
N LEU A 554 -15.03 -19.44 8.91
CA LEU A 554 -15.50 -20.69 8.30
C LEU A 554 -15.35 -21.85 9.29
N LYS A 555 -16.32 -22.76 9.31
CA LYS A 555 -16.22 -24.05 10.02
C LYS A 555 -15.63 -25.11 9.11
N ASP A 556 -15.19 -26.22 9.67
CA ASP A 556 -14.70 -27.36 8.88
C ASP A 556 -15.73 -27.87 7.86
N ASN A 557 -17.01 -28.00 8.23
CA ASN A 557 -18.07 -28.37 7.29
C ASN A 557 -18.27 -27.33 6.17
N ASP A 558 -18.03 -26.05 6.44
CA ASP A 558 -18.13 -25.00 5.42
C ASP A 558 -16.97 -25.16 4.41
N VAL A 559 -15.77 -25.50 4.89
CA VAL A 559 -14.60 -25.81 4.05
C VAL A 559 -14.87 -27.05 3.19
N ASP A 560 -15.40 -28.12 3.78
CA ASP A 560 -15.73 -29.34 3.03
C ASP A 560 -16.79 -29.09 1.95
N GLU A 561 -17.79 -28.26 2.23
CA GLU A 561 -18.81 -27.89 1.25
C GLU A 561 -18.23 -27.04 0.11
N ILE A 562 -17.29 -26.11 0.37
CA ILE A 562 -16.59 -25.38 -0.69
C ILE A 562 -15.82 -26.34 -1.59
N ILE A 563 -15.09 -27.31 -1.03
CA ILE A 563 -14.36 -28.33 -1.79
C ILE A 563 -15.33 -29.21 -2.60
N ASN A 564 -16.46 -29.58 -2.01
CA ASN A 564 -17.52 -30.34 -2.68
C ASN A 564 -18.08 -29.59 -3.90
N LEU A 565 -18.36 -28.29 -3.76
CA LEU A 565 -18.84 -27.42 -4.84
C LEU A 565 -17.80 -27.23 -5.97
N LEU A 566 -16.51 -27.34 -5.67
CA LEU A 566 -15.45 -27.29 -6.67
C LEU A 566 -15.33 -28.61 -7.45
N ASN A 567 -15.39 -29.74 -6.75
CA ASN A 567 -15.16 -31.05 -7.34
C ASN A 567 -16.37 -31.59 -8.13
N ASN A 568 -17.58 -31.22 -7.73
CA ASN A 568 -18.80 -31.65 -8.39
C ASN A 568 -19.34 -30.51 -9.25
N GLU A 569 -19.49 -30.71 -10.57
CA GLU A 569 -20.08 -29.74 -11.52
C GLU A 569 -21.61 -29.53 -11.29
N ILE A 570 -22.02 -29.37 -10.03
CA ILE A 570 -23.39 -29.05 -9.66
C ILE A 570 -23.63 -27.60 -10.08
N ILE A 571 -24.56 -27.38 -11.00
CA ILE A 571 -25.08 -26.04 -11.30
C ILE A 571 -26.06 -25.70 -10.18
N SER A 572 -25.71 -24.72 -9.35
CA SER A 572 -26.53 -24.27 -8.24
C SER A 572 -26.58 -22.73 -8.19
N LYS A 573 -27.37 -22.18 -7.26
CA LYS A 573 -27.37 -20.74 -6.99
C LYS A 573 -26.05 -20.22 -6.39
N THR A 574 -25.12 -21.12 -6.04
CA THR A 574 -23.85 -20.79 -5.41
C THR A 574 -22.65 -21.28 -6.23
N SER A 575 -22.86 -21.98 -7.35
CA SER A 575 -21.75 -22.43 -8.18
C SER A 575 -22.12 -22.70 -9.63
N ILE A 576 -21.22 -22.33 -10.55
CA ILE A 576 -21.35 -22.54 -12.00
C ILE A 576 -19.98 -22.76 -12.62
N SER A 577 -19.93 -23.52 -13.73
CA SER A 577 -18.74 -23.60 -14.58
C SER A 577 -19.03 -22.90 -15.91
N LYS A 578 -18.15 -21.99 -16.33
CA LYS A 578 -18.24 -21.31 -17.64
C LYS A 578 -17.08 -21.68 -18.53
N LYS A 579 -17.34 -21.85 -19.83
CA LYS A 579 -16.27 -22.11 -20.79
C LYS A 579 -15.48 -20.83 -21.05
N ILE A 580 -14.18 -20.97 -21.35
CA ILE A 580 -13.30 -19.81 -21.58
C ILE A 580 -13.77 -18.93 -22.75
N GLU A 581 -14.44 -19.50 -23.76
CA GLU A 581 -14.90 -18.75 -24.93
C GLU A 581 -16.08 -17.79 -24.62
N ASP A 582 -16.81 -18.05 -23.53
CA ASP A 582 -18.00 -17.27 -23.17
C ASP A 582 -17.68 -15.91 -22.55
N PHE A 583 -16.44 -15.70 -22.08
CA PHE A 583 -16.00 -14.47 -21.40
C PHE A 583 -15.78 -13.27 -22.31
N SER A 584 -15.67 -13.51 -23.63
CA SER A 584 -15.60 -12.41 -24.60
C SER A 584 -16.84 -11.51 -24.53
N LYS A 585 -18.02 -12.07 -24.20
CA LYS A 585 -19.31 -11.37 -24.15
C LYS A 585 -19.48 -10.48 -22.91
N ASN A 586 -18.74 -10.74 -21.83
CA ASN A 586 -18.80 -9.99 -20.58
C ASN A 586 -17.50 -9.21 -20.29
N TYR A 587 -16.70 -8.95 -21.33
CA TYR A 587 -15.42 -8.23 -21.23
C TYR A 587 -14.47 -8.85 -20.20
N TYR A 588 -14.42 -10.18 -20.15
CA TYR A 588 -13.53 -10.93 -19.27
C TYR A 588 -13.74 -10.60 -17.79
N ASN A 589 -14.97 -10.30 -17.40
CA ASN A 589 -15.35 -10.09 -16.00
C ASN A 589 -15.37 -11.43 -15.25
N LEU A 590 -14.62 -11.48 -14.16
CA LEU A 590 -14.44 -12.65 -13.30
C LEU A 590 -15.17 -12.54 -11.95
N ASP A 591 -16.01 -11.52 -11.72
CA ASP A 591 -16.79 -11.44 -10.47
C ASP A 591 -17.71 -12.67 -10.37
N VAL A 592 -17.65 -13.32 -9.20
CA VAL A 592 -18.35 -14.57 -8.94
C VAL A 592 -19.87 -14.40 -9.06
N ASN A 593 -20.43 -13.32 -8.55
CA ASN A 593 -21.88 -13.13 -8.53
C ASN A 593 -22.41 -12.75 -9.92
N VAL A 594 -21.69 -11.92 -10.66
CA VAL A 594 -22.01 -11.60 -12.07
C VAL A 594 -21.99 -12.87 -12.92
N ASN A 595 -21.08 -13.80 -12.62
CA ASN A 595 -20.98 -15.04 -13.37
C ASN A 595 -22.00 -16.11 -12.99
N ILE A 596 -22.38 -16.22 -11.71
CA ILE A 596 -23.42 -17.14 -11.23
C ILE A 596 -24.81 -16.67 -11.66
N ASP A 597 -25.11 -15.39 -11.47
CA ASP A 597 -26.37 -14.78 -11.86
C ASP A 597 -26.12 -13.55 -12.75
N PRO A 598 -26.11 -13.71 -14.08
CA PRO A 598 -25.99 -12.58 -15.01
C PRO A 598 -27.14 -11.55 -14.88
N SER A 599 -28.22 -11.89 -14.18
CA SER A 599 -29.31 -10.95 -13.88
C SER A 599 -29.06 -10.09 -12.64
N ASN A 600 -27.96 -10.34 -11.91
CA ASN A 600 -27.54 -9.58 -10.74
C ASN A 600 -27.55 -8.06 -11.01
N LYS A 601 -28.08 -7.31 -10.05
CA LYS A 601 -28.34 -5.86 -10.15
C LYS A 601 -27.22 -5.00 -9.58
N ASP A 602 -26.12 -5.60 -9.14
CA ASP A 602 -24.95 -4.84 -8.69
C ASP A 602 -24.13 -4.34 -9.87
N PHE A 603 -24.59 -3.25 -10.47
CA PHE A 603 -23.96 -2.61 -11.63
C PHE A 603 -22.59 -2.01 -11.31
N SER A 604 -22.22 -1.86 -10.03
CA SER A 604 -20.89 -1.36 -9.62
C SER A 604 -19.76 -2.33 -9.97
N LYS A 605 -20.11 -3.59 -10.25
CA LYS A 605 -19.19 -4.68 -10.59
C LYS A 605 -19.18 -5.02 -12.08
N GLU A 606 -19.89 -4.26 -12.91
CA GLU A 606 -19.85 -4.43 -14.35
C GLU A 606 -18.50 -3.94 -14.89
N THR A 607 -17.85 -4.77 -15.70
CA THR A 607 -16.69 -4.34 -16.49
C THR A 607 -17.20 -3.59 -17.71
N VAL A 608 -16.66 -2.41 -17.97
CA VAL A 608 -17.15 -1.51 -19.03
C VAL A 608 -16.10 -1.30 -20.10
N THR A 609 -16.56 -1.23 -21.34
CA THR A 609 -15.72 -0.80 -22.46
C THR A 609 -15.46 0.69 -22.35
N VAL A 610 -14.23 1.11 -22.62
CA VAL A 610 -13.88 2.51 -22.72
C VAL A 610 -13.55 2.82 -24.17
N VAL A 611 -14.27 3.77 -24.76
CA VAL A 611 -14.15 4.13 -26.17
C VAL A 611 -14.04 5.65 -26.34
N LYS A 612 -13.46 6.11 -27.44
CA LYS A 612 -13.37 7.55 -27.70
C LYS A 612 -14.75 8.12 -27.98
N LEU A 613 -15.02 9.34 -27.49
CA LEU A 613 -16.31 9.99 -27.73
C LEU A 613 -16.64 10.09 -29.22
N LYS A 614 -15.66 10.32 -30.10
CA LYS A 614 -15.87 10.38 -31.55
C LYS A 614 -16.52 9.13 -32.15
N ASP A 615 -16.29 7.96 -31.54
CA ASP A 615 -16.84 6.69 -32.03
C ASP A 615 -18.29 6.48 -31.54
N LEU A 616 -18.76 7.33 -30.63
CA LEU A 616 -20.10 7.33 -30.03
C LEU A 616 -21.00 8.44 -30.58
N ILE A 617 -20.48 9.36 -31.38
CA ILE A 617 -21.23 10.52 -31.91
C ILE A 617 -21.54 10.36 -33.39
N LYS A 618 -22.73 10.82 -33.80
CA LYS A 618 -23.11 10.98 -35.21
C LYS A 618 -22.66 12.32 -35.77
N ASN A 619 -22.73 13.36 -34.94
CA ASN A 619 -22.40 14.72 -35.34
C ASN A 619 -22.00 15.56 -34.12
N ILE A 620 -21.06 16.49 -34.33
CA ILE A 620 -20.63 17.46 -33.32
C ILE A 620 -20.38 18.79 -34.00
N MET A 621 -20.96 19.86 -33.48
CA MET A 621 -20.78 21.19 -34.05
C MET A 621 -20.83 22.29 -32.99
N ARG A 622 -20.38 23.49 -33.37
CA ARG A 622 -20.58 24.70 -32.57
C ARG A 622 -21.99 25.24 -32.80
N GLY A 623 -22.60 25.81 -31.77
CA GLY A 623 -23.88 26.52 -31.91
C GLY A 623 -23.80 27.72 -32.86
N SER A 624 -24.97 28.31 -33.15
CA SER A 624 -25.16 29.41 -34.09
C SER A 624 -24.19 30.56 -33.83
N GLN A 625 -23.47 30.95 -34.88
CA GLN A 625 -22.55 32.09 -34.90
C GLN A 625 -23.22 33.36 -35.43
N ILE A 626 -24.55 33.45 -35.29
CA ILE A 626 -25.32 34.65 -35.63
C ILE A 626 -24.70 35.88 -34.95
N SER A 627 -24.57 36.97 -35.70
CA SER A 627 -24.00 38.20 -35.15
C SER A 627 -25.00 38.85 -34.17
N PRO A 628 -24.54 39.58 -33.14
CA PRO A 628 -25.46 40.27 -32.22
C PRO A 628 -26.43 41.23 -32.93
N LYS A 629 -25.97 41.86 -34.02
CA LYS A 629 -26.79 42.76 -34.83
C LYS A 629 -27.91 42.01 -35.56
N GLU A 630 -27.55 40.91 -36.24
CA GLU A 630 -28.51 40.06 -36.95
C GLU A 630 -29.51 39.42 -35.97
N LEU A 631 -29.05 38.97 -34.80
CA LEU A 631 -29.93 38.42 -33.77
C LEU A 631 -31.00 39.42 -33.31
N GLU A 632 -30.63 40.69 -33.14
CA GLU A 632 -31.54 41.75 -32.71
C GLU A 632 -32.65 42.02 -33.73
N ASP A 633 -32.34 41.91 -35.03
CA ASP A 633 -33.33 42.10 -36.11
C ASP A 633 -34.48 41.08 -36.03
N PHE A 634 -34.17 39.85 -35.58
CA PHE A 634 -35.14 38.75 -35.42
C PHE A 634 -35.73 38.65 -34.02
N LYS A 635 -35.18 39.34 -33.02
CA LYS A 635 -35.64 39.26 -31.62
C LYS A 635 -37.05 39.84 -31.46
N THR A 636 -37.83 39.25 -30.55
CA THR A 636 -39.15 39.72 -30.15
C THR A 636 -39.36 39.54 -28.65
N ASN A 637 -40.22 40.39 -28.07
CA ASN A 637 -40.66 40.27 -26.68
C ASN A 637 -41.91 39.39 -26.54
N GLU A 638 -42.58 39.08 -27.66
CA GLU A 638 -43.71 38.15 -27.68
C GLU A 638 -43.18 36.72 -27.64
N GLU A 639 -43.79 35.88 -26.80
CA GLU A 639 -43.45 34.46 -26.74
C GLU A 639 -43.75 33.79 -28.09
N THR A 640 -42.75 33.12 -28.67
CA THR A 640 -42.88 32.37 -29.91
C THR A 640 -42.31 30.97 -29.75
N SER A 641 -42.62 30.09 -30.71
CA SER A 641 -42.00 28.77 -30.78
C SER A 641 -40.54 28.80 -31.28
N ASN A 642 -40.01 29.95 -31.73
CA ASN A 642 -38.63 30.08 -32.20
C ASN A 642 -37.75 30.70 -31.10
N ILE A 643 -36.73 29.96 -30.66
CA ILE A 643 -35.95 30.31 -29.46
C ILE A 643 -34.46 30.37 -29.78
N TYR A 644 -33.79 31.42 -29.32
CA TYR A 644 -32.34 31.50 -29.24
C TYR A 644 -31.85 31.17 -27.82
N LEU A 645 -31.20 30.02 -27.65
CA LEU A 645 -30.79 29.53 -26.34
C LEU A 645 -29.36 29.98 -25.98
N SER A 646 -29.23 30.65 -24.85
CA SER A 646 -27.96 31.10 -24.27
C SER A 646 -27.53 30.21 -23.09
N VAL A 647 -26.26 30.32 -22.67
CA VAL A 647 -25.71 29.48 -21.59
C VAL A 647 -26.31 29.82 -20.21
N SER A 648 -26.85 31.03 -20.03
CA SER A 648 -27.57 31.42 -18.81
C SER A 648 -28.90 30.69 -18.66
N ASP A 649 -29.49 30.25 -19.77
CA ASP A 649 -30.80 29.59 -19.81
C ASP A 649 -30.71 28.10 -19.42
N VAL A 650 -29.48 27.60 -19.22
CA VAL A 650 -29.20 26.23 -18.78
C VAL A 650 -28.64 26.24 -17.37
N ASN A 651 -29.40 25.67 -16.42
CA ASN A 651 -29.04 25.57 -15.01
C ASN A 651 -29.46 24.20 -14.45
N ASP A 652 -28.62 23.62 -13.60
CA ASP A 652 -28.86 22.32 -12.95
C ASP A 652 -29.19 21.17 -13.93
N GLY A 653 -28.60 21.20 -15.13
CA GLY A 653 -28.83 20.20 -16.17
C GLY A 653 -30.08 20.41 -17.02
N LEU A 654 -30.87 21.46 -16.75
CA LEU A 654 -32.17 21.73 -17.37
C LEU A 654 -32.14 23.00 -18.22
N ILE A 655 -33.02 23.05 -19.23
CA ILE A 655 -33.36 24.27 -19.96
C ILE A 655 -34.54 24.92 -19.22
N GLU A 656 -34.34 26.12 -18.68
CA GLU A 656 -35.39 26.85 -17.95
C GLU A 656 -36.28 27.61 -18.94
N PHE A 657 -37.12 26.88 -19.70
CA PHE A 657 -37.98 27.48 -20.74
C PHE A 657 -38.82 28.66 -20.23
N GLU A 658 -39.30 28.60 -18.98
CA GLU A 658 -40.09 29.67 -18.36
C GLU A 658 -39.30 30.98 -18.09
N ASN A 659 -37.96 30.95 -18.19
CA ASN A 659 -37.07 32.09 -17.94
C ASN A 659 -36.42 32.60 -19.24
N ILE A 660 -36.74 32.01 -20.39
CA ILE A 660 -36.17 32.42 -21.68
C ILE A 660 -36.77 33.77 -22.08
N GLU A 661 -35.90 34.75 -22.32
CA GLU A 661 -36.26 36.08 -22.83
C GLU A 661 -35.84 36.30 -24.31
N ASN A 662 -35.20 35.30 -24.91
CA ASN A 662 -34.63 35.39 -26.26
C ASN A 662 -35.51 34.69 -27.30
N TYR A 663 -36.73 35.21 -27.49
CA TYR A 663 -37.65 34.75 -28.54
C TYR A 663 -37.32 35.40 -29.89
N LEU A 664 -37.56 34.65 -30.97
CA LEU A 664 -37.36 35.08 -32.35
C LEU A 664 -38.68 35.09 -33.10
N LYS A 665 -38.87 36.05 -34.02
CA LYS A 665 -40.03 36.09 -34.92
C LYS A 665 -40.05 34.84 -35.80
N GLU A 666 -38.89 34.50 -36.36
CA GLU A 666 -38.63 33.31 -37.16
C GLU A 666 -37.15 32.89 -37.01
N ILE A 667 -36.83 31.64 -37.35
CA ILE A 667 -35.43 31.20 -37.47
C ILE A 667 -34.90 31.68 -38.83
N PRO A 668 -33.79 32.45 -38.87
CA PRO A 668 -33.23 32.91 -40.13
C PRO A 668 -32.83 31.71 -41.01
N GLU A 669 -33.11 31.78 -42.32
CA GLU A 669 -32.85 30.67 -43.26
C GLU A 669 -31.39 30.17 -43.22
N ASN A 670 -30.43 31.10 -43.11
CA ASN A 670 -29.00 30.79 -43.01
C ASN A 670 -28.59 30.10 -41.68
N GLN A 671 -29.47 30.13 -40.66
CA GLN A 671 -29.26 29.53 -39.34
C GLN A 671 -30.00 28.19 -39.15
N GLU A 672 -30.86 27.76 -40.08
CA GLU A 672 -31.63 26.51 -39.94
C GLU A 672 -30.76 25.27 -39.72
N LYS A 673 -29.54 25.24 -40.27
CA LYS A 673 -28.57 24.15 -40.06
C LYS A 673 -28.12 23.98 -38.60
N PHE A 674 -28.33 24.99 -37.75
CA PHE A 674 -28.01 24.96 -36.32
C PHE A 674 -29.22 24.60 -35.43
N LEU A 675 -30.35 24.23 -36.04
CA LEU A 675 -31.50 23.75 -35.30
C LEU A 675 -31.10 22.54 -34.45
N VAL A 676 -31.31 22.68 -33.14
CA VAL A 676 -31.00 21.62 -32.19
C VAL A 676 -32.07 20.54 -32.34
N LYS A 677 -31.63 19.29 -32.50
CA LYS A 677 -32.52 18.13 -32.56
C LYS A 677 -32.86 17.63 -31.16
N ASN A 678 -33.96 16.89 -31.07
CA ASN A 678 -34.37 16.25 -29.82
C ASN A 678 -33.32 15.24 -29.35
N GLU A 679 -33.08 15.20 -28.04
CA GLU A 679 -32.08 14.38 -27.35
C GLU A 679 -30.62 14.61 -27.77
N CYS A 680 -30.31 15.79 -28.33
CA CYS A 680 -28.93 16.25 -28.44
C CYS A 680 -28.43 16.79 -27.11
N ILE A 681 -27.12 16.70 -26.88
CA ILE A 681 -26.48 17.29 -25.70
C ILE A 681 -25.95 18.68 -26.09
N LEU A 682 -26.28 19.68 -25.28
CA LEU A 682 -25.68 21.01 -25.34
C LEU A 682 -24.65 21.13 -24.22
N LEU A 683 -23.38 21.30 -24.57
CA LEU A 683 -22.27 21.45 -23.63
C LEU A 683 -21.66 22.84 -23.75
N SER A 684 -21.53 23.57 -22.63
CA SER A 684 -20.97 24.92 -22.64
C SER A 684 -19.51 24.90 -23.09
N LYS A 685 -19.16 25.70 -24.10
CA LYS A 685 -17.80 25.86 -24.60
C LYS A 685 -16.87 26.48 -23.56
N TYR A 686 -17.40 27.30 -22.65
CA TYR A 686 -16.61 28.00 -21.64
C TYR A 686 -17.08 27.63 -20.24
N GLY A 687 -16.14 27.42 -19.32
CA GLY A 687 -16.47 27.16 -17.93
C GLY A 687 -15.36 26.49 -17.14
N ILE A 688 -15.61 26.36 -15.85
CA ILE A 688 -14.83 25.54 -14.91
C ILE A 688 -15.79 24.49 -14.31
N PRO A 689 -15.27 23.37 -13.78
CA PRO A 689 -16.09 22.38 -13.08
C PRO A 689 -16.98 22.99 -11.97
N PRO A 690 -18.25 22.58 -11.85
CA PRO A 690 -18.99 21.69 -12.75
C PRO A 690 -19.35 22.37 -14.07
N TYR A 691 -19.11 21.69 -15.18
CA TYR A 691 -19.40 22.22 -16.51
C TYR A 691 -20.90 22.25 -16.77
N LYS A 692 -21.41 23.35 -17.38
CA LYS A 692 -22.81 23.46 -17.77
C LYS A 692 -23.10 22.63 -19.02
N PHE A 693 -24.10 21.75 -18.93
CA PHE A 693 -24.64 21.04 -20.08
C PHE A 693 -26.10 20.65 -19.83
N THR A 694 -26.80 20.20 -20.88
CA THR A 694 -28.17 19.68 -20.80
C THR A 694 -28.45 18.73 -21.97
N VAL A 695 -29.39 17.79 -21.79
CA VAL A 695 -29.99 17.04 -22.89
C VAL A 695 -31.23 17.81 -23.31
N VAL A 696 -31.33 18.13 -24.60
CA VAL A 696 -32.50 18.86 -25.10
C VAL A 696 -33.69 17.91 -25.19
N ASP A 697 -34.74 18.24 -24.46
CA ASP A 697 -36.07 17.65 -24.61
C ASP A 697 -36.99 18.69 -25.27
N ILE A 698 -37.24 18.54 -26.57
CA ILE A 698 -38.03 19.50 -27.35
C ILE A 698 -39.51 19.22 -27.12
N LEU A 699 -40.13 20.06 -26.30
CA LEU A 699 -41.57 20.04 -26.03
C LEU A 699 -42.36 20.80 -27.10
N GLY A 700 -43.17 20.08 -27.89
CA GLY A 700 -44.12 20.66 -28.84
C GLY A 700 -43.50 21.05 -30.19
N ASP A 701 -43.88 22.22 -30.71
CA ASP A 701 -43.45 22.76 -32.01
C ASP A 701 -42.26 23.74 -31.91
N LYS A 702 -41.57 23.76 -30.76
CA LYS A 702 -40.43 24.66 -30.51
C LYS A 702 -39.26 24.37 -31.46
N LYS A 703 -38.73 25.43 -32.07
CA LYS A 703 -37.51 25.45 -32.89
C LYS A 703 -36.41 26.20 -32.13
N ILE A 704 -35.34 25.50 -31.77
CA ILE A 704 -34.28 26.05 -30.91
C ILE A 704 -32.98 26.16 -31.72
N ILE A 705 -32.36 27.33 -31.71
CA ILE A 705 -30.95 27.50 -32.09
C ILE A 705 -30.14 27.87 -30.85
N ALA A 706 -29.06 27.14 -30.59
CA ALA A 706 -28.19 27.41 -29.44
C ALA A 706 -27.09 28.40 -29.81
N SER A 707 -26.70 29.29 -28.89
CA SER A 707 -25.62 30.24 -29.08
C SER A 707 -24.27 29.58 -29.41
N SER A 708 -23.35 30.31 -30.04
CA SER A 708 -21.99 29.82 -30.32
C SER A 708 -21.14 29.49 -29.09
N ASN A 709 -21.67 29.73 -27.88
CA ASN A 709 -21.06 29.32 -26.62
C ASN A 709 -21.46 27.90 -26.22
N PHE A 710 -22.26 27.19 -27.01
CA PHE A 710 -22.50 25.76 -26.88
C PHE A 710 -21.75 24.95 -27.95
N ILE A 711 -21.40 23.72 -27.58
CA ILE A 711 -21.12 22.61 -28.47
C ILE A 711 -22.38 21.72 -28.48
N ILE A 712 -22.89 21.43 -29.68
CA ILE A 712 -24.03 20.57 -29.92
C ILE A 712 -23.48 19.18 -30.25
N ILE A 713 -23.89 18.16 -29.50
CA ILE A 713 -23.44 16.79 -29.66
C ILE A 713 -24.66 15.90 -29.94
N GLU A 714 -24.67 15.28 -31.11
CA GLU A 714 -25.66 14.28 -31.50
C GLU A 714 -25.02 12.90 -31.36
N VAL A 715 -25.48 12.12 -30.39
CA VAL A 715 -24.95 10.77 -30.13
C VAL A 715 -25.54 9.72 -31.06
N ASP A 716 -24.80 8.64 -31.29
CA ASP A 716 -25.33 7.41 -31.87
C ASP A 716 -26.09 6.62 -30.80
N LYS A 717 -27.42 6.76 -30.80
CA LYS A 717 -28.31 6.15 -29.80
C LYS A 717 -28.23 4.61 -29.73
N GLU A 718 -27.74 3.95 -30.78
CA GLU A 718 -27.49 2.50 -30.73
C GLU A 718 -26.26 2.13 -29.89
N LYS A 719 -25.32 3.06 -29.74
CA LYS A 719 -24.06 2.89 -29.02
C LYS A 719 -24.11 3.46 -27.60
N ILE A 720 -24.74 4.62 -27.42
CA ILE A 720 -24.86 5.27 -26.11
C ILE A 720 -26.18 6.04 -25.95
N ASN A 721 -26.80 5.90 -24.78
CA ASN A 721 -27.96 6.68 -24.40
C ASN A 721 -27.54 8.13 -24.03
N PRO A 722 -28.17 9.18 -24.60
CA PRO A 722 -27.81 10.57 -24.32
C PRO A 722 -27.98 10.97 -22.85
N TRP A 723 -29.02 10.47 -22.18
CA TRP A 723 -29.27 10.71 -20.76
C TRP A 723 -28.26 10.01 -19.86
N TYR A 724 -27.79 8.82 -20.25
CA TYR A 724 -26.67 8.16 -19.57
C TYR A 724 -25.38 8.98 -19.69
N LEU A 725 -25.06 9.49 -20.88
CA LEU A 725 -23.87 10.31 -21.09
C LEU A 725 -23.95 11.64 -20.29
N ALA A 726 -25.13 12.24 -20.22
CA ALA A 726 -25.39 13.41 -19.38
C ALA A 726 -25.23 13.09 -17.88
N ALA A 727 -25.81 11.99 -17.39
CA ALA A 727 -25.63 11.54 -16.02
C ALA A 727 -24.15 11.29 -15.68
N LEU A 728 -23.40 10.67 -16.60
CA LEU A 728 -21.97 10.48 -16.48
C LEU A 728 -21.25 11.81 -16.35
N PHE A 729 -21.49 12.78 -17.24
CA PHE A 729 -20.88 14.11 -17.20
C PHE A 729 -21.23 14.90 -15.93
N SER A 730 -22.40 14.65 -15.33
CA SER A 730 -22.80 15.24 -14.04
C SER A 730 -22.03 14.65 -12.85
N SER A 731 -21.43 13.47 -13.00
CA SER A 731 -20.69 12.80 -11.93
C SER A 731 -19.30 13.41 -11.70
N SER A 732 -18.71 13.13 -10.53
CA SER A 732 -17.31 13.49 -10.25
C SER A 732 -16.32 12.87 -11.23
N LYS A 733 -16.61 11.67 -11.74
CA LYS A 733 -15.80 10.99 -12.76
C LYS A 733 -15.94 11.65 -14.12
N GLY A 734 -17.16 11.95 -14.57
CA GLY A 734 -17.38 12.66 -15.83
C GLY A 734 -16.84 14.08 -15.83
N THR A 735 -16.86 14.75 -14.68
CA THR A 735 -16.20 16.05 -14.51
C THR A 735 -14.69 15.96 -14.77
N LYS A 736 -14.02 14.90 -14.29
CA LYS A 736 -12.60 14.65 -14.59
C LYS A 736 -12.37 14.37 -16.08
N ILE A 737 -13.21 13.55 -16.70
CA ILE A 737 -13.16 13.25 -18.15
C ILE A 737 -13.30 14.53 -18.97
N LEU A 738 -14.32 15.35 -18.70
CA LEU A 738 -14.53 16.60 -19.42
C LEU A 738 -13.36 17.57 -19.23
N LYS A 739 -12.75 17.61 -18.04
CA LYS A 739 -11.61 18.49 -17.75
C LYS A 739 -10.44 18.29 -18.71
N GLU A 740 -10.22 17.08 -19.23
CA GLU A 740 -9.19 16.79 -20.24
C GLU A 740 -9.40 17.56 -21.55
N ALA A 741 -10.66 17.88 -21.87
CA ALA A 741 -11.04 18.60 -23.08
C ALA A 741 -11.01 20.14 -22.94
N TYR A 742 -11.00 20.68 -21.72
CA TYR A 742 -10.93 22.11 -21.44
C TYR A 742 -9.47 22.60 -21.26
N SER A 743 -9.23 23.88 -21.51
CA SER A 743 -7.96 24.54 -21.19
C SER A 743 -7.82 24.83 -19.69
N ASN A 744 -6.59 24.80 -19.16
CA ASN A 744 -6.26 25.09 -17.75
C ASN A 744 -6.33 26.60 -17.37
N SER A 745 -7.10 27.41 -18.10
CA SER A 745 -7.25 28.84 -17.86
C SER A 745 -8.35 29.14 -16.83
N LYS A 746 -8.33 30.34 -16.22
CA LYS A 746 -9.38 30.80 -15.29
C LYS A 746 -10.80 30.68 -15.88
N ASN A 747 -10.93 30.92 -17.19
CA ASN A 747 -12.13 30.61 -17.97
C ASN A 747 -11.76 29.52 -18.97
N GLY A 748 -11.83 28.25 -18.53
CA GLY A 748 -11.49 27.10 -19.37
C GLY A 748 -12.30 27.13 -20.67
N SER A 749 -11.63 26.87 -21.79
CA SER A 749 -12.24 26.79 -23.12
C SER A 749 -12.16 25.36 -23.65
N LEU A 750 -13.29 24.87 -24.16
CA LEU A 750 -13.45 23.52 -24.70
C LEU A 750 -12.94 23.43 -26.14
N SER A 751 -12.13 22.42 -26.41
CA SER A 751 -11.70 22.06 -27.77
C SER A 751 -12.49 20.86 -28.28
N ILE A 752 -13.17 20.99 -29.43
CA ILE A 752 -13.88 19.86 -30.07
C ILE A 752 -12.91 18.70 -30.34
N LYS A 753 -11.71 18.97 -30.87
CA LYS A 753 -10.71 17.93 -31.15
C LYS A 753 -10.28 17.17 -29.90
N LYS A 754 -10.16 17.85 -28.75
CA LYS A 754 -9.83 17.18 -27.48
C LYS A 754 -11.04 16.41 -26.96
N LEU A 755 -12.23 17.00 -27.06
CA LEU A 755 -13.48 16.37 -26.64
C LEU A 755 -13.76 15.08 -27.42
N GLU A 756 -13.46 15.04 -28.72
CA GLU A 756 -13.59 13.84 -29.57
C GLU A 756 -12.71 12.67 -29.11
N GLU A 757 -11.56 12.98 -28.50
CA GLU A 757 -10.56 12.00 -28.07
C GLU A 757 -10.72 11.56 -26.60
N VAL A 758 -11.61 12.19 -25.82
CA VAL A 758 -11.83 11.76 -24.42
C VAL A 758 -12.41 10.35 -24.37
N MET A 759 -11.98 9.61 -23.36
CA MET A 759 -12.33 8.21 -23.18
C MET A 759 -13.61 8.09 -22.34
N ILE A 760 -14.66 7.52 -22.93
CA ILE A 760 -15.99 7.37 -22.34
C ILE A 760 -16.22 5.92 -21.91
N PRO A 761 -16.52 5.66 -20.62
CA PRO A 761 -17.00 4.35 -20.18
C PRO A 761 -18.42 4.10 -20.72
N VAL A 762 -18.63 2.95 -21.33
CA VAL A 762 -19.90 2.52 -21.92
C VAL A 762 -20.33 1.24 -21.22
N HIS A 763 -21.41 1.34 -20.43
CA HIS A 763 -22.04 0.19 -19.77
C HIS A 763 -22.97 -0.54 -20.73
N SER A 764 -23.44 -1.74 -20.37
CA SER A 764 -24.48 -2.41 -21.14
C SER A 764 -25.76 -1.57 -21.28
N LYS A 765 -26.53 -1.79 -22.36
CA LYS A 765 -27.77 -1.04 -22.64
C LYS A 765 -28.72 -1.01 -21.43
N LYS A 766 -28.87 -2.14 -20.73
CA LYS A 766 -29.70 -2.26 -19.51
C LYS A 766 -29.28 -1.31 -18.39
N VAL A 767 -27.97 -1.11 -18.19
CA VAL A 767 -27.46 -0.20 -17.16
C VAL A 767 -27.57 1.24 -17.59
N GLN A 768 -27.29 1.53 -18.86
CA GLN A 768 -27.51 2.85 -19.42
C GLN A 768 -28.98 3.27 -19.27
N GLU A 769 -29.93 2.41 -19.63
CA GLU A 769 -31.38 2.66 -19.49
C GLU A 769 -31.78 2.94 -18.04
N LYS A 770 -31.31 2.13 -17.09
CA LYS A 770 -31.61 2.35 -15.66
C LYS A 770 -31.08 3.70 -15.16
N ILE A 771 -29.80 3.99 -15.41
CA ILE A 771 -29.18 5.25 -14.98
C ILE A 771 -29.86 6.43 -15.66
N SER A 772 -30.17 6.31 -16.94
CA SER A 772 -30.88 7.34 -17.72
C SER A 772 -32.24 7.65 -17.11
N TYR A 773 -33.02 6.62 -16.78
CA TYR A 773 -34.33 6.77 -16.16
C TYR A 773 -34.24 7.43 -14.78
N GLU A 774 -33.37 6.93 -13.90
CA GLU A 774 -33.17 7.50 -12.55
C GLU A 774 -32.72 8.96 -12.62
N TYR A 775 -31.80 9.29 -13.53
CA TYR A 775 -31.31 10.64 -13.72
C TYR A 775 -32.39 11.57 -14.29
N PHE A 776 -33.12 11.13 -15.31
CA PHE A 776 -34.23 11.88 -15.90
C PHE A 776 -35.34 12.18 -14.89
N GLU A 777 -35.75 11.19 -14.09
CA GLU A 777 -36.77 11.36 -13.05
C GLU A 777 -36.34 12.44 -12.03
N ILE A 778 -35.09 12.38 -11.56
CA ILE A 778 -34.54 13.39 -10.64
C ILE A 778 -34.56 14.79 -11.28
N LEU A 779 -34.16 14.90 -12.55
CA LEU A 779 -34.20 16.17 -13.26
C LEU A 779 -35.64 16.71 -13.42
N SER A 780 -36.61 15.83 -13.72
CA SER A 780 -38.03 16.20 -13.79
C SER A 780 -38.56 16.68 -12.44
N ASP A 781 -38.15 16.06 -11.34
CA ASP A 781 -38.54 16.49 -10.00
C ASP A 781 -37.88 17.83 -9.61
N ILE A 782 -36.61 18.05 -9.98
CA ILE A 782 -35.95 19.34 -9.84
C ILE A 782 -36.72 20.43 -10.59
N GLU A 783 -37.13 20.17 -11.83
CA GLU A 783 -37.91 21.12 -12.64
C GLU A 783 -39.23 21.50 -11.95
N LYS A 784 -40.00 20.50 -11.49
CA LYS A 784 -41.27 20.72 -10.77
C LYS A 784 -41.08 21.58 -9.50
N GLU A 785 -40.06 21.28 -8.70
CA GLU A 785 -39.78 22.04 -7.47
C GLU A 785 -39.28 23.46 -7.78
N LYS A 786 -38.52 23.66 -8.87
CA LYS A 786 -38.15 25.00 -9.36
C LYS A 786 -39.37 25.83 -9.76
N THR A 787 -40.30 25.26 -10.55
CA THR A 787 -41.55 25.94 -10.92
C THR A 787 -42.38 26.31 -9.69
N LYS A 788 -42.44 25.42 -8.69
CA LYS A 788 -43.13 25.70 -7.41
C LYS A 788 -42.45 26.81 -6.61
N LEU A 789 -41.12 26.80 -6.51
CA LEU A 789 -40.35 27.85 -5.87
C LEU A 789 -40.58 29.20 -6.55
N LYS A 790 -40.56 29.25 -7.88
CA LYS A 790 -40.84 30.46 -8.66
C LYS A 790 -42.22 31.04 -8.34
N LYS A 791 -43.27 30.22 -8.35
CA LYS A 791 -44.63 30.65 -7.97
C LYS A 791 -44.69 31.23 -6.55
N LEU A 792 -43.96 30.65 -5.61
CA LEU A 792 -43.86 31.18 -4.24
C LEU A 792 -43.14 32.53 -4.20
N LEU A 793 -42.06 32.70 -4.97
CA LEU A 793 -41.34 33.96 -5.09
C LEU A 793 -42.20 35.06 -5.73
N GLU A 794 -42.93 34.75 -6.81
CA GLU A 794 -43.88 35.69 -7.43
C GLU A 794 -45.00 36.10 -6.46
N ASN A 795 -45.54 35.15 -5.69
CA ASN A 795 -46.53 35.46 -4.66
C ASN A 795 -45.95 36.35 -3.55
N LYS A 796 -44.67 36.16 -3.19
CA LYS A 796 -43.96 37.03 -2.24
C LYS A 796 -43.83 38.45 -2.79
N GLU A 797 -43.43 38.62 -4.05
CA GLU A 797 -43.32 39.94 -4.70
C GLU A 797 -44.68 40.65 -4.81
N LYS A 798 -45.74 39.92 -5.16
CA LYS A 798 -47.13 40.46 -5.18
C LYS A 798 -47.59 40.95 -3.81
N ILE A 799 -47.03 40.43 -2.70
CA ILE A 799 -47.30 40.97 -1.36
C ILE A 799 -46.60 42.32 -1.17
N PHE A 800 -45.36 42.48 -1.65
CA PHE A 800 -44.63 43.74 -1.57
C PHE A 800 -45.27 44.84 -2.43
N GLU A 801 -45.83 44.50 -3.58
CA GLU A 801 -46.60 45.45 -4.41
C GLU A 801 -47.79 46.05 -3.65
N LYS A 802 -48.40 45.30 -2.71
CA LYS A 802 -49.48 45.82 -1.83
C LYS A 802 -48.97 46.80 -0.77
N ILE A 803 -47.67 46.81 -0.49
CA ILE A 803 -47.02 47.68 0.51
C ILE A 803 -46.59 49.02 -0.12
N LYS A 804 -46.74 49.20 -1.45
CA LYS A 804 -46.59 50.52 -2.09
C LYS A 804 -47.74 51.44 -1.64
N VAL A 805 -47.61 51.98 -0.43
CA VAL A 805 -48.16 53.27 -0.06
C VAL A 805 -47.35 54.29 -0.85
N GLU A 806 -48.03 55.15 -1.61
CA GLU A 806 -47.40 56.32 -2.22
C GLU A 806 -46.66 57.10 -1.13
N VAL A 807 -45.33 57.18 -1.24
CA VAL A 807 -44.49 58.13 -0.51
C VAL A 807 -44.14 59.27 -1.45
#